data_AF-A0A1A8MF27-F1
#
_entry.id   AF-A0A1A8MF27-F1
#
_cell.length_a   1.000
_cell.length_b   1.000
_cell.length_c   1.000
_cell.angle_alpha   90.00
_cell.angle_beta   90.00
_cell.angle_gamma   90.00
#
_symmetry.space_group_name_H-M   'P 1'
#
loop_
_entity.id
_entity.type
_entity.pdbx_description
1 polymer ?
#
loop_
_entity_poly.entity_id
_entity_poly.type
_entity_poly.pdbx_seq_one_letter_code
_entity_poly.pdbx_strand_id
1 'polypeptide(L)'
;LKRLHRLLTSAEDVTASDWNSFVTNGLRYRYNDSHFLETLGGLLDLMYENPKDQKDLIPLSTLHMMTSSHSQFLPTMLESSEEPSRSQAKGALVSLLLFLVKKCPTVCSINHFVVLLAAYGATLSTSDQKLLLLLREYEGNQVSLLKFQSFFWGPAAVEHHKTRKSLGASLWKQPSSDDVLALLKSDTMQQTVLKFPQRRRILPQDNTEMLYRNDAVDDLGSLYDPCFLLPLFSAILRPECVVDCLKFVSSQALSVTVASLSSYDSNLRAAAYHLLHCFYQHLEAARFREKRPLLYLMDLVKNGIRKQNQRLPFILTSYVTKVAQQMLKPEDHMYVVLNRFLLSHQSLDMRKVPGFTKLFYGFELEHKMEREWILSVLEEGLMDGHCYDLCNQQGIFQILLSFGSSPLCSERYQMQIIRVLCKAARVTKAAYDLPKSCGLLSWIIQLVEKRNLNQQLLSAMIDLLHVLWFTNLGRKEEKLDKDHASSSSSTHEKPQGLVKCLPLPLISEFLCVATAICRHLRLGVKAAPFSLFVQTLCSVLVHRGTALSVNKQSDRLTLHPQPLSCTEALALLLCWASLSCNSALLAQIQALSEQYKLRELMGMGKNKVRGKGFVSQSGTRKVNHLEDTKTLEEEENLLTDCKLPLSRIILHWEPAFQPSEPQSVPLANDTAHLLTKWSLRWLVEVTYDANRTKELLLWLEKVVVKPRRILKVVMQDFGLKADLLQLFHHSFEARHLSSVSTGAETVQLFTNIMISLLETQENLPEFHQGVISACLPEHDQSKHEAGLFLLSSYIHELWSGASSAQLFLSHVSLVTRTKSKGQKGSKTKSQTAIRAICNDIIAMTS
;
A
#
# COMPACT_ATOMS: atom_id res chain seq x y z
N LEU A 1 2.82 20.57 23.29
CA LEU A 1 1.65 19.68 23.11
C LEU A 1 2.08 18.22 22.91
N LYS A 2 2.61 17.78 21.76
CA LYS A 2 3.08 16.38 21.56
C LYS A 2 4.11 15.90 22.59
N ARG A 3 5.06 16.77 22.98
CA ARG A 3 6.04 16.48 24.05
C ARG A 3 5.40 16.42 25.44
N LEU A 4 4.37 17.24 25.70
CA LEU A 4 3.64 17.23 26.98
C LEU A 4 2.88 15.91 27.15
N HIS A 5 2.16 15.48 26.10
CA HIS A 5 1.41 14.22 26.13
C HIS A 5 2.31 12.99 26.36
N ARG A 6 3.56 13.01 25.89
CA ARG A 6 4.52 11.91 26.11
C ARG A 6 5.22 11.94 27.47
N LEU A 7 5.33 13.11 28.09
CA LEU A 7 6.10 13.29 29.33
C LEU A 7 5.21 13.23 30.58
N LEU A 8 3.93 13.61 30.47
CA LEU A 8 2.99 13.46 31.58
C LEU A 8 2.54 12.01 31.69
N THR A 9 2.94 11.34 32.76
CA THR A 9 2.62 9.92 33.01
C THR A 9 1.88 9.70 34.33
N SER A 10 1.91 10.67 35.25
CA SER A 10 1.13 10.66 36.49
C SER A 10 0.34 11.97 36.64
N ALA A 11 -0.85 11.89 37.26
CA ALA A 11 -1.65 13.06 37.61
C ALA A 11 -1.00 13.91 38.73
N GLU A 12 -0.11 13.32 39.54
CA GLU A 12 0.60 13.98 40.64
C GLU A 12 1.65 15.01 40.16
N ASP A 13 2.04 14.94 38.89
CA ASP A 13 3.06 15.82 38.28
C ASP A 13 2.53 17.22 37.94
N VAL A 14 1.22 17.47 38.06
CA VAL A 14 0.56 18.73 37.67
C VAL A 14 -0.31 19.26 38.79
N THR A 15 -0.09 20.52 39.19
CA THR A 15 -0.95 21.17 40.18
C THR A 15 -2.35 21.44 39.60
N ALA A 16 -3.38 21.40 40.44
CA ALA A 16 -4.76 21.72 40.01
C ALA A 16 -4.88 23.13 39.38
N SER A 17 -4.10 24.09 39.89
CA SER A 17 -4.02 25.45 39.32
C SER A 17 -3.48 25.46 37.90
N ASP A 18 -2.39 24.73 37.65
CA ASP A 18 -1.77 24.64 36.32
C ASP A 18 -2.68 23.92 35.33
N TRP A 19 -3.34 22.83 35.76
CA TRP A 19 -4.33 22.14 34.96
C TRP A 19 -5.51 23.04 34.59
N ASN A 20 -6.11 23.71 35.57
CA ASN A 20 -7.26 24.59 35.35
C ASN A 20 -6.88 25.77 34.45
N SER A 21 -5.68 26.33 34.61
CA SER A 21 -5.12 27.36 33.72
C SER A 21 -4.89 26.84 32.31
N PHE A 22 -4.36 25.63 32.15
CA PHE A 22 -4.17 24.99 30.85
C PHE A 22 -5.49 24.78 30.10
N VAL A 23 -6.52 24.27 30.78
CA VAL A 23 -7.86 24.05 30.19
C VAL A 23 -8.50 25.38 29.80
N THR A 24 -8.55 26.35 30.72
CA THR A 24 -9.21 27.65 30.48
C THR A 24 -8.51 28.48 29.41
N ASN A 25 -7.19 28.65 29.48
CA ASN A 25 -6.42 29.41 28.49
C ASN A 25 -6.35 28.67 27.15
N GLY A 26 -6.23 27.35 27.18
CA GLY A 26 -6.20 26.52 25.99
C GLY A 26 -7.51 26.60 25.20
N LEU A 27 -8.66 26.43 25.86
CA LEU A 27 -9.97 26.60 25.20
C LEU A 27 -10.18 28.05 24.73
N ARG A 28 -9.69 29.05 25.45
CA ARG A 28 -9.82 30.46 25.08
C ARG A 28 -9.03 30.85 23.83
N TYR A 29 -7.77 30.40 23.73
CA TYR A 29 -6.84 30.88 22.69
C TYR A 29 -6.55 29.86 21.59
N ARG A 30 -6.82 28.57 21.81
CA ARG A 30 -6.43 27.46 20.91
C ARG A 30 -7.58 26.51 20.56
N TYR A 31 -8.82 26.99 20.62
CA TYR A 31 -10.00 26.17 20.34
C TYR A 31 -9.96 25.46 18.97
N ASN A 32 -9.44 26.14 17.93
CA ASN A 32 -9.36 25.59 16.57
C ASN A 32 -8.08 24.79 16.30
N ASP A 33 -7.20 24.62 17.29
CA ASP A 33 -5.97 23.83 17.16
C ASP A 33 -6.26 22.35 17.45
N SER A 34 -6.26 21.52 16.40
CA SER A 34 -6.52 20.07 16.51
C SER A 34 -5.58 19.39 17.50
N HIS A 35 -4.30 19.78 17.53
CA HIS A 35 -3.31 19.19 18.41
C HIS A 35 -3.59 19.53 19.88
N PHE A 36 -4.12 20.72 20.16
CA PHE A 36 -4.51 21.10 21.51
C PHE A 36 -5.70 20.27 21.99
N LEU A 37 -6.76 20.18 21.18
CA LEU A 37 -7.96 19.41 21.52
C LEU A 37 -7.67 17.92 21.71
N GLU A 38 -6.82 17.32 20.87
CA GLU A 38 -6.37 15.94 21.03
C GLU A 38 -5.55 15.74 22.30
N THR A 39 -4.62 16.67 22.59
CA THR A 39 -3.81 16.62 23.82
C THR A 39 -4.69 16.77 25.05
N LEU A 40 -5.67 17.68 25.03
CA LEU A 40 -6.63 17.86 26.12
C LEU A 40 -7.44 16.57 26.34
N GLY A 41 -7.98 15.99 25.27
CA GLY A 41 -8.70 14.71 25.34
C GLY A 41 -7.86 13.58 25.95
N GLY A 42 -6.61 13.42 25.52
CA GLY A 42 -5.71 12.38 26.04
C GLY A 42 -5.29 12.60 27.50
N LEU A 43 -5.14 13.85 27.93
CA LEU A 43 -4.80 14.18 29.32
C LEU A 43 -6.01 14.11 30.26
N LEU A 44 -7.23 14.26 29.77
CA LEU A 44 -8.43 14.15 30.59
C LEU A 44 -8.62 12.74 31.16
N ASP A 45 -8.24 11.69 30.44
CA ASP A 45 -8.28 10.32 30.96
C ASP A 45 -7.38 10.17 32.18
N LEU A 46 -6.15 10.69 32.10
CA LEU A 46 -5.15 10.66 33.17
C LEU A 46 -5.59 11.52 34.37
N MET A 47 -6.06 12.74 34.12
CA MET A 47 -6.36 13.69 35.20
C MET A 47 -7.66 13.38 35.97
N TYR A 48 -8.61 12.69 35.34
CA TYR A 48 -9.92 12.39 35.94
C TYR A 48 -10.13 10.90 36.25
N GLU A 49 -9.05 10.09 36.25
CA GLU A 49 -9.11 8.65 36.54
C GLU A 49 -9.54 8.36 37.98
N ASN A 50 -9.05 9.13 38.95
CA ASN A 50 -9.31 8.93 40.38
C ASN A 50 -10.31 9.95 40.95
N PRO A 51 -11.40 9.49 41.60
CA PRO A 51 -12.43 10.39 42.15
C PRO A 51 -11.97 11.24 43.35
N LYS A 52 -10.82 10.91 43.97
CA LYS A 52 -10.25 11.69 45.08
C LYS A 52 -9.55 12.98 44.62
N ASP A 53 -9.00 12.98 43.39
CA ASP A 53 -8.21 14.07 42.83
C ASP A 53 -9.09 15.11 42.09
N GLN A 54 -10.40 14.84 41.96
CA GLN A 54 -11.35 15.66 41.23
C GLN A 54 -11.83 16.92 41.97
N LYS A 55 -11.56 17.06 43.27
CA LYS A 55 -12.16 18.14 44.08
C LYS A 55 -11.67 19.55 43.71
N ASP A 56 -10.41 19.68 43.31
CA ASP A 56 -9.79 20.97 42.98
C ASP A 56 -9.72 21.24 41.47
N LEU A 57 -10.09 20.26 40.64
CA LEU A 57 -10.11 20.37 39.18
C LEU A 57 -11.44 20.96 38.70
N ILE A 58 -11.44 21.58 37.52
CA ILE A 58 -12.68 22.02 36.86
C ILE A 58 -13.62 20.80 36.70
N PRO A 59 -14.88 20.87 37.16
CA PRO A 59 -15.83 19.77 36.99
C PRO A 59 -16.05 19.44 35.51
N LEU A 60 -16.19 18.15 35.18
CA LEU A 60 -16.40 17.70 33.79
C LEU A 60 -17.65 18.30 33.14
N SER A 61 -18.70 18.57 33.91
CA SER A 61 -19.91 19.27 33.45
C SER A 61 -19.62 20.72 33.04
N THR A 62 -18.80 21.42 33.82
CA THR A 62 -18.32 22.77 33.51
C THR A 62 -17.42 22.76 32.27
N LEU A 63 -16.54 21.77 32.13
CA LEU A 63 -15.67 21.64 30.95
C LEU A 63 -16.48 21.37 29.67
N HIS A 64 -17.47 20.48 29.76
CA HIS A 64 -18.44 20.26 28.68
C HIS A 64 -19.13 21.57 28.29
N MET A 65 -19.67 22.31 29.27
CA MET A 65 -20.28 23.62 29.04
C MET A 65 -19.32 24.63 28.39
N MET A 66 -18.08 24.75 28.90
CA MET A 66 -17.05 25.62 28.32
C MET A 66 -16.73 25.27 26.87
N THR A 67 -16.79 23.98 26.53
CA THR A 67 -16.55 23.49 25.17
C THR A 67 -17.75 23.72 24.27
N SER A 68 -18.97 23.38 24.70
CA SER A 68 -20.20 23.45 23.90
C SER A 68 -20.79 24.87 23.76
N SER A 69 -20.49 25.77 24.70
CA SER A 69 -20.96 27.16 24.69
C SER A 69 -19.91 28.15 24.16
N HIS A 70 -18.76 27.64 23.69
CA HIS A 70 -17.72 28.47 23.11
C HIS A 70 -18.18 29.14 21.80
N SER A 71 -17.75 30.38 21.55
CA SER A 71 -18.16 31.13 20.35
C SER A 71 -17.75 30.46 19.03
N GLN A 72 -16.65 29.70 19.05
CA GLN A 72 -16.18 28.91 17.90
C GLN A 72 -16.81 27.52 17.81
N PHE A 73 -17.62 27.07 18.78
CA PHE A 73 -18.19 25.72 18.77
C PHE A 73 -19.00 25.41 17.50
N LEU A 74 -19.98 26.26 17.17
CA LEU A 74 -20.83 26.05 16.00
C LEU A 74 -20.05 26.15 14.67
N PRO A 75 -19.19 27.18 14.45
CA PRO A 75 -18.31 27.21 13.29
C PRO A 75 -17.49 25.93 13.11
N THR A 76 -16.78 25.47 14.15
CA THR A 76 -15.92 24.28 14.08
C THR A 76 -16.72 22.98 13.88
N MET A 77 -17.89 22.85 14.51
CA MET A 77 -18.72 21.64 14.40
C MET A 77 -19.43 21.49 13.04
N LEU A 78 -19.91 22.59 12.48
CA LEU A 78 -20.71 22.61 11.26
C LEU A 78 -19.90 22.81 9.98
N GLU A 79 -18.57 22.93 10.08
CA GLU A 79 -17.70 23.18 8.93
C GLU A 79 -17.75 22.03 7.91
N SER A 80 -17.78 22.39 6.63
CA SER A 80 -17.74 21.45 5.51
C SER A 80 -16.32 20.91 5.32
N SER A 81 -16.22 19.67 4.83
CA SER A 81 -14.96 18.92 4.72
C SER A 81 -14.01 19.42 3.61
N GLU A 82 -14.17 20.66 3.12
CA GLU A 82 -13.41 21.22 1.99
C GLU A 82 -12.01 21.73 2.40
N GLU A 83 -11.81 22.12 3.68
CA GLU A 83 -10.49 22.52 4.21
C GLU A 83 -9.86 21.42 5.11
N PRO A 84 -8.70 20.84 4.75
CA PRO A 84 -8.09 19.73 5.49
C PRO A 84 -7.71 20.05 6.94
N SER A 85 -7.18 21.24 7.22
CA SER A 85 -6.72 21.65 8.56
C SER A 85 -7.87 21.85 9.56
N ARG A 86 -9.01 22.39 9.09
CA ARG A 86 -10.21 22.62 9.92
C ARG A 86 -11.04 21.34 10.10
N SER A 87 -11.01 20.42 9.13
CA SER A 87 -11.61 19.08 9.27
C SER A 87 -11.04 18.30 10.46
N GLN A 88 -9.75 18.48 10.77
CA GLN A 88 -9.07 17.86 11.91
C GLN A 88 -9.54 18.44 13.25
N ALA A 89 -9.78 19.75 13.33
CA ALA A 89 -10.29 20.40 14.53
C ALA A 89 -11.69 19.89 14.89
N LYS A 90 -12.59 19.73 13.90
CA LYS A 90 -13.89 19.08 14.09
C LYS A 90 -13.75 17.66 14.65
N GLY A 91 -12.88 16.86 14.07
CA GLY A 91 -12.64 15.48 14.52
C GLY A 91 -12.13 15.40 15.97
N ALA A 92 -11.21 16.30 16.34
CA ALA A 92 -10.68 16.40 17.70
C ALA A 92 -11.76 16.88 18.69
N LEU A 93 -12.57 17.87 18.30
CA LEU A 93 -13.69 18.39 19.11
C LEU A 93 -14.76 17.33 19.37
N VAL A 94 -15.16 16.57 18.35
CA VAL A 94 -16.10 15.44 18.52
C VAL A 94 -15.52 14.37 19.46
N SER A 95 -14.22 14.11 19.37
CA SER A 95 -13.54 13.16 20.26
C SER A 95 -13.57 13.62 21.72
N LEU A 96 -13.31 14.91 21.95
CA LEU A 96 -13.40 15.53 23.27
C LEU A 96 -14.83 15.47 23.82
N LEU A 97 -15.85 15.78 23.03
CA LEU A 97 -17.25 15.68 23.46
C LEU A 97 -17.64 14.25 23.81
N LEU A 98 -17.27 13.28 22.98
CA LEU A 98 -17.53 11.86 23.24
C LEU A 98 -16.90 11.41 24.56
N PHE A 99 -15.67 11.83 24.80
CA PHE A 99 -14.98 11.57 26.06
C PHE A 99 -15.75 12.14 27.27
N LEU A 100 -16.10 13.43 27.22
CA LEU A 100 -16.76 14.13 28.32
C LEU A 100 -18.12 13.55 28.65
N VAL A 101 -18.91 13.18 27.63
CA VAL A 101 -20.22 12.58 27.81
C VAL A 101 -20.12 11.19 28.44
N LYS A 102 -19.12 10.39 28.05
CA LYS A 102 -18.90 9.06 28.65
C LYS A 102 -18.53 9.14 30.13
N LYS A 103 -17.67 10.09 30.51
CA LYS A 103 -17.24 10.26 31.91
C LYS A 103 -18.28 11.01 32.75
N CYS A 104 -19.07 11.88 32.15
CA CYS A 104 -20.10 12.67 32.83
C CYS A 104 -21.44 12.64 32.06
N PRO A 105 -22.22 11.54 32.17
CA PRO A 105 -23.41 11.37 31.34
C PRO A 105 -24.56 12.34 31.64
N THR A 106 -24.53 13.00 32.80
CA THR A 106 -25.55 13.98 33.23
C THR A 106 -25.61 15.24 32.35
N VAL A 107 -24.60 15.47 31.49
CA VAL A 107 -24.57 16.59 30.55
C VAL A 107 -25.46 16.39 29.32
N CYS A 108 -25.98 15.17 29.10
CA CYS A 108 -26.81 14.86 27.94
C CYS A 108 -28.12 15.66 27.95
N SER A 109 -28.36 16.42 26.87
CA SER A 109 -29.58 17.20 26.69
C SER A 109 -30.14 17.03 25.29
N ILE A 110 -31.47 16.95 25.18
CA ILE A 110 -32.19 16.84 23.90
C ILE A 110 -31.89 18.01 22.95
N ASN A 111 -31.54 19.18 23.51
CA ASN A 111 -31.22 20.38 22.73
C ASN A 111 -29.93 20.23 21.90
N HIS A 112 -29.03 19.32 22.29
CA HIS A 112 -27.77 19.10 21.57
C HIS A 112 -27.98 18.37 20.24
N PHE A 113 -29.08 17.60 20.07
CA PHE A 113 -29.31 16.83 18.85
C PHE A 113 -29.38 17.66 17.58
N VAL A 114 -29.88 18.91 17.65
CA VAL A 114 -29.92 19.81 16.50
C VAL A 114 -28.52 19.99 15.91
N VAL A 115 -27.54 20.28 16.77
CA VAL A 115 -26.16 20.56 16.35
C VAL A 115 -25.43 19.26 15.99
N LEU A 116 -25.63 18.20 16.77
CA LEU A 116 -24.99 16.91 16.52
C LEU A 116 -25.45 16.29 15.19
N LEU A 117 -26.76 16.30 14.91
CA LEU A 117 -27.30 15.82 13.64
C LEU A 117 -26.90 16.74 12.48
N ALA A 118 -26.81 18.06 12.71
CA ALA A 118 -26.36 19.00 11.70
C ALA A 118 -24.88 18.82 11.32
N ALA A 119 -24.03 18.46 12.28
CA ALA A 119 -22.62 18.15 12.06
C ALA A 119 -22.40 16.77 11.42
N TYR A 120 -23.40 15.89 11.48
CA TYR A 120 -23.32 14.50 11.06
C TYR A 120 -23.60 14.33 9.56
N GLY A 121 -22.66 13.72 8.84
CA GLY A 121 -22.77 13.43 7.40
C GLY A 121 -23.39 12.07 7.06
N ALA A 122 -23.67 11.23 8.05
CA ALA A 122 -24.06 9.83 7.90
C ALA A 122 -22.99 8.92 7.27
N THR A 123 -21.71 9.34 7.24
CA THR A 123 -20.62 8.63 6.55
C THR A 123 -19.79 7.72 7.47
N LEU A 124 -18.89 6.93 6.90
CA LEU A 124 -17.87 6.15 7.63
C LEU A 124 -16.62 6.97 7.97
N SER A 125 -16.62 8.30 7.80
CA SER A 125 -15.53 9.13 8.30
C SER A 125 -15.32 8.94 9.81
N THR A 126 -14.09 9.12 10.29
CA THR A 126 -13.77 8.93 11.72
C THR A 126 -14.58 9.85 12.61
N SER A 127 -14.82 11.08 12.18
CA SER A 127 -15.66 12.07 12.86
C SER A 127 -17.13 11.63 12.92
N ASP A 128 -17.71 11.17 11.80
CA ASP A 128 -19.10 10.71 11.77
C ASP A 128 -19.29 9.43 12.61
N GLN A 129 -18.37 8.48 12.54
CA GLN A 129 -18.44 7.29 13.39
C GLN A 129 -18.45 7.65 14.88
N LYS A 130 -17.66 8.64 15.31
CA LYS A 130 -17.65 9.15 16.69
C LYS A 130 -18.92 9.95 17.02
N LEU A 131 -19.46 10.73 16.09
CA LEU A 131 -20.76 11.39 16.27
C LEU A 131 -21.88 10.37 16.47
N LEU A 132 -21.88 9.27 15.71
CA LEU A 132 -22.86 8.20 15.90
C LEU A 132 -22.73 7.53 17.28
N LEU A 133 -21.49 7.31 17.76
CA LEU A 133 -21.25 6.83 19.11
C LEU A 133 -21.77 7.82 20.16
N LEU A 134 -21.52 9.12 19.96
CA LEU A 134 -22.03 10.18 20.81
C LEU A 134 -23.56 10.17 20.87
N LEU A 135 -24.24 10.05 19.73
CA LEU A 135 -25.71 9.94 19.69
C LEU A 135 -26.21 8.72 20.48
N ARG A 136 -25.51 7.58 20.41
CA ARG A 136 -25.85 6.38 21.19
C ARG A 136 -25.66 6.56 22.69
N GLU A 137 -24.61 7.27 23.11
CA GLU A 137 -24.43 7.62 24.52
C GLU A 137 -25.61 8.47 25.04
N TYR A 138 -26.11 9.41 24.23
CA TYR A 138 -27.31 10.18 24.60
C TYR A 138 -28.54 9.28 24.75
N GLU A 139 -28.75 8.35 23.81
CA GLU A 139 -29.87 7.39 23.91
C GLU A 139 -29.73 6.44 25.11
N GLY A 140 -28.52 5.96 25.40
CA GLY A 140 -28.21 5.15 26.58
C GLY A 140 -28.49 5.87 27.90
N ASN A 141 -28.38 7.20 27.90
CA ASN A 141 -28.69 8.08 29.03
C ASN A 141 -30.13 8.65 28.98
N GLN A 142 -31.07 7.91 28.39
CA GLN A 142 -32.51 8.21 28.34
C GLN A 142 -32.92 9.45 27.52
N VAL A 143 -32.00 10.07 26.78
CA VAL A 143 -32.30 11.15 25.83
C VAL A 143 -32.61 10.52 24.46
N SER A 144 -33.89 10.24 24.21
CA SER A 144 -34.30 9.52 22.99
C SER A 144 -34.31 10.43 21.75
N LEU A 145 -33.67 9.97 20.67
CA LEU A 145 -33.71 10.63 19.36
C LEU A 145 -35.12 10.59 18.74
N LEU A 146 -35.92 9.57 19.05
CA LEU A 146 -37.31 9.45 18.57
C LEU A 146 -38.20 10.59 19.09
N LYS A 147 -37.97 11.06 20.33
CA LYS A 147 -38.67 12.23 20.90
C LYS A 147 -38.36 13.52 20.12
N PHE A 148 -37.19 13.58 19.50
CA PHE A 148 -36.78 14.72 18.66
C PHE A 148 -37.54 14.74 17.32
N GLN A 149 -38.12 13.61 16.88
CA GLN A 149 -38.95 13.47 15.67
C GLN A 149 -38.30 13.97 14.37
N SER A 150 -36.96 14.03 14.31
CA SER A 150 -36.22 14.45 13.12
C SER A 150 -35.38 13.30 12.60
N PHE A 151 -35.68 12.88 11.36
CA PHE A 151 -34.90 11.88 10.63
C PHE A 151 -33.84 12.52 9.72
N PHE A 152 -33.70 13.85 9.76
CA PHE A 152 -32.76 14.60 8.95
C PHE A 152 -31.40 14.74 9.65
N TRP A 153 -30.35 14.75 8.83
CA TRP A 153 -28.95 14.99 9.22
C TRP A 153 -28.34 16.05 8.30
N GLY A 154 -27.13 16.49 8.63
CA GLY A 154 -26.44 17.54 7.88
C GLY A 154 -27.17 18.89 7.90
N PRO A 155 -26.94 19.75 6.91
CA PRO A 155 -27.60 21.07 6.83
C PRO A 155 -29.13 21.01 6.89
N ALA A 156 -29.74 19.94 6.36
CA ALA A 156 -31.18 19.74 6.39
C ALA A 156 -31.77 19.62 7.81
N ALA A 157 -30.99 19.10 8.77
CA ALA A 157 -31.41 19.03 10.18
C ALA A 157 -31.62 20.43 10.78
N VAL A 158 -30.75 21.39 10.43
CA VAL A 158 -30.84 22.77 10.90
C VAL A 158 -32.08 23.46 10.33
N GLU A 159 -32.27 23.36 9.01
CA GLU A 159 -33.40 23.99 8.33
C GLU A 159 -34.73 23.43 8.81
N HIS A 160 -34.83 22.11 8.99
CA HIS A 160 -36.02 21.49 9.55
C HIS A 160 -36.34 22.00 10.96
N HIS A 161 -35.33 22.09 11.83
CA HIS A 161 -35.51 22.59 13.19
C HIS A 161 -35.89 24.09 13.22
N LYS A 162 -35.30 24.93 12.36
CA LYS A 162 -35.70 26.35 12.21
C LYS A 162 -37.17 26.47 11.81
N THR A 163 -37.59 25.71 10.80
CA THR A 163 -38.98 25.70 10.31
C THR A 163 -39.97 25.22 11.37
N ARG A 164 -39.61 24.20 12.15
CA ARG A 164 -40.44 23.73 13.28
C ARG A 164 -40.59 24.80 14.37
N LYS A 165 -39.51 25.53 14.69
CA LYS A 165 -39.55 26.62 15.67
C LYS A 165 -40.39 27.81 15.19
N SER A 166 -40.38 28.14 13.89
CA SER A 166 -41.10 29.30 13.36
C SER A 166 -42.59 29.03 13.11
N LEU A 167 -42.96 27.83 12.64
CA LEU A 167 -44.34 27.50 12.28
C LEU A 167 -45.20 27.04 13.47
N GLY A 168 -44.59 26.62 14.59
CA GLY A 168 -45.30 26.07 15.75
C GLY A 168 -45.94 24.69 15.48
N ALA A 169 -46.48 24.05 16.52
CA ALA A 169 -46.93 22.65 16.45
C ALA A 169 -48.16 22.40 15.55
N SER A 170 -48.96 23.44 15.25
CA SER A 170 -50.22 23.33 14.50
C SER A 170 -50.03 23.42 12.97
N LEU A 171 -49.04 24.17 12.51
CA LEU A 171 -48.73 24.34 11.07
C LEU A 171 -47.58 23.44 10.60
N TRP A 172 -46.82 22.87 11.53
CA TRP A 172 -45.73 21.96 11.22
C TRP A 172 -46.26 20.62 10.69
N LYS A 173 -45.79 20.22 9.51
CA LYS A 173 -46.02 18.89 8.95
C LYS A 173 -44.81 18.01 9.22
N GLN A 174 -45.09 16.78 9.63
CA GLN A 174 -44.05 15.77 9.77
C GLN A 174 -43.40 15.50 8.40
N PRO A 175 -42.07 15.41 8.32
CA PRO A 175 -41.37 15.07 7.09
C PRO A 175 -41.85 13.75 6.50
N SER A 176 -42.01 13.70 5.18
CA SER A 176 -42.33 12.46 4.48
C SER A 176 -41.10 11.56 4.36
N SER A 177 -41.31 10.26 4.07
CA SER A 177 -40.22 9.35 3.70
C SER A 177 -39.40 9.91 2.53
N ASP A 178 -40.06 10.61 1.62
CA ASP A 178 -39.47 11.10 0.40
C ASP A 178 -38.50 12.25 0.65
N ASP A 179 -38.79 13.10 1.62
CA ASP A 179 -37.90 14.18 2.03
C ASP A 179 -36.61 13.60 2.62
N VAL A 180 -36.72 12.52 3.41
CA VAL A 180 -35.56 11.83 4.00
C VAL A 180 -34.72 11.15 2.92
N LEU A 181 -35.37 10.41 2.00
CA LEU A 181 -34.67 9.74 0.90
C LEU A 181 -34.01 10.72 -0.06
N ALA A 182 -34.53 11.95 -0.19
CA ALA A 182 -33.92 13.00 -1.02
C ALA A 182 -32.58 13.51 -0.48
N LEU A 183 -32.26 13.28 0.80
CA LEU A 183 -30.94 13.62 1.37
C LEU A 183 -29.84 12.65 0.96
N LEU A 184 -30.19 11.46 0.47
CA LEU A 184 -29.22 10.45 0.06
C LEU A 184 -28.57 10.86 -1.26
N LYS A 185 -27.24 11.04 -1.24
CA LYS A 185 -26.45 11.33 -2.44
C LYS A 185 -26.30 10.07 -3.28
N SER A 186 -26.70 10.14 -4.56
CA SER A 186 -26.68 9.00 -5.49
C SER A 186 -25.29 8.35 -5.58
N ASP A 187 -24.24 9.14 -5.77
CA ASP A 187 -22.87 8.63 -5.94
C ASP A 187 -22.36 7.97 -4.65
N THR A 188 -22.60 8.57 -3.49
CA THR A 188 -22.24 8.00 -2.18
C THR A 188 -23.00 6.69 -1.91
N MET A 189 -24.29 6.63 -2.24
CA MET A 189 -25.07 5.39 -2.14
C MET A 189 -24.51 4.29 -3.06
N GLN A 190 -24.18 4.64 -4.31
CA GLN A 190 -23.58 3.70 -5.24
C GLN A 190 -22.23 3.17 -4.74
N GLN A 191 -21.35 4.06 -4.26
CA GLN A 191 -20.07 3.65 -3.66
C GLN A 191 -20.27 2.79 -2.41
N THR A 192 -21.26 3.12 -1.57
CA THR A 192 -21.61 2.34 -0.38
C THR A 192 -22.07 0.93 -0.74
N VAL A 193 -22.86 0.77 -1.80
CA VAL A 193 -23.29 -0.55 -2.28
C VAL A 193 -22.12 -1.32 -2.88
N LEU A 194 -21.25 -0.68 -3.68
CA LEU A 194 -20.10 -1.33 -4.32
C LEU A 194 -19.00 -1.73 -3.34
N LYS A 195 -18.70 -0.87 -2.35
CA LYS A 195 -17.63 -1.04 -1.35
C LYS A 195 -18.21 -1.29 0.04
N PHE A 196 -19.28 -2.08 0.12
CA PHE A 196 -20.04 -2.28 1.35
C PHE A 196 -19.16 -2.74 2.52
N PRO A 197 -19.25 -2.11 3.71
CA PRO A 197 -18.35 -2.39 4.83
C PRO A 197 -18.78 -3.65 5.59
N GLN A 198 -18.52 -4.84 5.04
CA GLN A 198 -19.01 -6.12 5.57
C GLN A 198 -18.60 -6.41 7.03
N ARG A 199 -17.52 -5.79 7.52
CA ARG A 199 -16.99 -5.96 8.89
C ARG A 199 -17.43 -4.87 9.86
N ARG A 200 -18.23 -3.90 9.41
CA ARG A 200 -18.84 -2.88 10.27
C ARG A 200 -19.89 -3.55 11.16
N ARG A 201 -19.78 -3.32 12.47
CA ARG A 201 -20.69 -3.87 13.49
C ARG A 201 -21.67 -2.81 13.94
N ILE A 202 -22.95 -3.18 14.08
CA ILE A 202 -23.97 -2.23 14.55
C ILE A 202 -23.89 -2.00 16.05
N LEU A 203 -23.51 -2.98 16.84
CA LEU A 203 -23.31 -2.85 18.29
C LEU A 203 -21.83 -3.09 18.65
N PRO A 204 -21.25 -2.32 19.61
CA PRO A 204 -19.91 -2.59 20.12
C PRO A 204 -19.87 -3.93 20.88
N GLN A 205 -18.74 -4.64 20.82
CA GLN A 205 -18.48 -5.86 21.61
C GLN A 205 -17.47 -5.52 22.71
N ASP A 206 -17.68 -6.06 23.91
CA ASP A 206 -16.75 -6.01 25.04
C ASP A 206 -16.27 -4.60 25.46
N ASN A 207 -17.19 -3.62 25.46
CA ASN A 207 -16.94 -2.20 25.80
C ASN A 207 -15.79 -1.52 25.03
N THR A 208 -15.22 -2.18 24.02
CA THR A 208 -14.10 -1.65 23.22
C THR A 208 -14.65 -1.14 21.90
N GLU A 209 -14.76 0.18 21.80
CA GLU A 209 -15.22 0.83 20.57
C GLU A 209 -14.16 0.80 19.48
N MET A 210 -14.23 -0.22 18.63
CA MET A 210 -13.44 -0.25 17.43
C MET A 210 -14.15 0.54 16.33
N LEU A 211 -13.58 1.70 16.00
CA LEU A 211 -13.93 2.41 14.76
C LEU A 211 -13.64 1.50 13.57
N TYR A 212 -14.54 1.50 12.59
CA TYR A 212 -14.33 0.79 11.34
C TYR A 212 -13.18 1.44 10.57
N ARG A 213 -12.22 0.62 10.17
CA ARG A 213 -11.09 0.98 9.32
C ARG A 213 -10.99 -0.03 8.20
N ASN A 214 -10.68 0.46 7.01
CA ASN A 214 -10.41 -0.38 5.86
C ASN A 214 -9.29 0.26 5.03
N ASP A 215 -8.09 -0.29 5.13
CA ASP A 215 -6.90 0.22 4.44
C ASP A 215 -7.02 0.11 2.90
N ALA A 216 -8.00 -0.65 2.39
CA ALA A 216 -8.26 -0.79 0.96
C ALA A 216 -9.20 0.29 0.38
N VAL A 217 -9.70 1.22 1.20
CA VAL A 217 -10.57 2.32 0.77
C VAL A 217 -9.89 3.65 1.08
N ASP A 218 -9.58 4.42 0.03
CA ASP A 218 -8.82 5.67 0.14
C ASP A 218 -9.53 6.73 1.00
N ASP A 219 -10.85 6.86 0.85
CA ASP A 219 -11.66 7.79 1.64
C ASP A 219 -12.94 7.10 2.16
N LEU A 220 -12.97 6.82 3.48
CA LEU A 220 -14.16 6.29 4.15
C LEU A 220 -15.29 7.34 4.27
N GLY A 221 -14.99 8.64 4.16
CA GLY A 221 -16.00 9.70 4.08
C GLY A 221 -16.86 9.63 2.83
N SER A 222 -16.40 8.94 1.78
CA SER A 222 -17.16 8.71 0.55
C SER A 222 -18.23 7.61 0.66
N LEU A 223 -18.35 6.94 1.81
CA LEU A 223 -19.29 5.84 2.05
C LEU A 223 -20.24 6.18 3.20
N TYR A 224 -21.53 5.87 3.06
CA TYR A 224 -22.50 5.98 4.14
C TYR A 224 -22.30 4.86 5.20
N ASP A 225 -22.56 5.16 6.47
CA ASP A 225 -22.51 4.18 7.56
C ASP A 225 -23.84 3.39 7.64
N PRO A 226 -23.84 2.07 7.33
CA PRO A 226 -25.05 1.26 7.43
C PRO A 226 -25.60 1.19 8.87
N CYS A 227 -24.76 1.42 9.89
CA CYS A 227 -25.20 1.45 11.28
C CYS A 227 -26.13 2.62 11.62
N PHE A 228 -26.17 3.65 10.78
CA PHE A 228 -27.15 4.73 10.86
C PHE A 228 -28.27 4.55 9.84
N LEU A 229 -27.95 4.18 8.60
CA LEU A 229 -28.95 4.03 7.54
C LEU A 229 -29.99 2.95 7.84
N LEU A 230 -29.60 1.80 8.40
CA LEU A 230 -30.56 0.72 8.67
C LEU A 230 -31.60 1.11 9.74
N PRO A 231 -31.21 1.66 10.91
CA PRO A 231 -32.18 2.21 11.87
C PRO A 231 -33.05 3.32 11.27
N LEU A 232 -32.48 4.22 10.46
CA LEU A 232 -33.22 5.26 9.75
C LEU A 232 -34.29 4.65 8.83
N PHE A 233 -33.91 3.66 8.01
CA PHE A 233 -34.84 2.94 7.13
C PHE A 233 -35.92 2.22 7.93
N SER A 234 -35.59 1.69 9.11
CA SER A 234 -36.55 1.04 9.99
C SER A 234 -37.61 2.01 10.48
N ALA A 235 -37.22 3.27 10.72
CA ALA A 235 -38.13 4.29 11.20
C ALA A 235 -39.10 4.79 10.11
N ILE A 236 -38.65 4.87 8.85
CA ILE A 236 -39.50 5.28 7.71
C ILE A 236 -40.33 4.12 7.14
N LEU A 237 -39.93 2.86 7.35
CA LEU A 237 -40.67 1.67 6.90
C LEU A 237 -41.65 1.13 7.96
N ARG A 238 -41.92 1.88 9.03
CA ARG A 238 -42.94 1.47 10.01
C ARG A 238 -44.31 1.27 9.34
N PRO A 239 -45.16 0.35 9.83
CA PRO A 239 -46.44 0.03 9.18
C PRO A 239 -47.37 1.25 9.00
N GLU A 240 -47.27 2.24 9.88
CA GLU A 240 -48.11 3.44 9.85
C GLU A 240 -47.63 4.51 8.86
N CYS A 241 -46.44 4.35 8.28
CA CYS A 241 -45.85 5.33 7.36
C CYS A 241 -46.30 5.07 5.92
N VAL A 242 -46.55 6.14 5.16
CA VAL A 242 -46.74 6.07 3.70
C VAL A 242 -45.36 6.18 3.04
N VAL A 243 -45.00 5.18 2.22
CA VAL A 243 -43.66 5.07 1.63
C VAL A 243 -43.76 4.98 0.10
N ASP A 244 -43.06 5.88 -0.60
CA ASP A 244 -42.82 5.70 -2.03
C ASP A 244 -41.78 4.59 -2.24
N CYS A 245 -42.28 3.40 -2.56
CA CYS A 245 -41.46 2.22 -2.82
C CYS A 245 -40.57 2.40 -4.06
N LEU A 246 -41.02 3.14 -5.09
CA LEU A 246 -40.20 3.39 -6.28
C LEU A 246 -39.00 4.25 -5.90
N LYS A 247 -39.21 5.32 -5.10
CA LYS A 247 -38.14 6.17 -4.60
C LYS A 247 -37.18 5.42 -3.65
N PHE A 248 -37.69 4.53 -2.81
CA PHE A 248 -36.86 3.70 -1.94
C PHE A 248 -35.92 2.78 -2.74
N VAL A 249 -36.37 2.24 -3.87
CA VAL A 249 -35.51 1.44 -4.75
C VAL A 249 -34.57 2.34 -5.55
N SER A 250 -35.06 3.40 -6.19
CA SER A 250 -34.24 4.26 -7.06
C SER A 250 -33.14 5.03 -6.30
N SER A 251 -33.36 5.35 -5.02
CA SER A 251 -32.34 5.93 -4.12
C SER A 251 -31.34 4.91 -3.57
N GLN A 252 -31.40 3.64 -4.00
CA GLN A 252 -30.57 2.53 -3.53
C GLN A 252 -30.73 2.17 -2.03
N ALA A 253 -31.77 2.65 -1.35
CA ALA A 253 -32.04 2.26 0.05
C ALA A 253 -32.31 0.75 0.17
N LEU A 254 -33.06 0.16 -0.78
CA LEU A 254 -33.21 -1.29 -0.89
C LEU A 254 -31.86 -1.98 -1.13
N SER A 255 -31.00 -1.40 -1.99
CA SER A 255 -29.69 -1.98 -2.32
C SER A 255 -28.78 -2.07 -1.09
N VAL A 256 -28.69 -1.03 -0.27
CA VAL A 256 -27.92 -1.05 0.99
C VAL A 256 -28.49 -2.06 1.98
N THR A 257 -29.82 -2.17 2.06
CA THR A 257 -30.50 -3.16 2.90
C THR A 257 -30.13 -4.59 2.48
N VAL A 258 -30.18 -4.90 1.18
CA VAL A 258 -29.79 -6.20 0.64
C VAL A 258 -28.29 -6.47 0.83
N ALA A 259 -27.42 -5.48 0.56
CA ALA A 259 -25.97 -5.61 0.77
C ALA A 259 -25.61 -5.94 2.23
N SER A 260 -26.41 -5.45 3.18
CA SER A 260 -26.25 -5.70 4.62
C SER A 260 -26.43 -7.16 5.02
N LEU A 261 -27.13 -7.98 4.20
CA LEU A 261 -27.21 -9.44 4.39
C LEU A 261 -25.84 -10.14 4.27
N SER A 262 -24.86 -9.48 3.64
CA SER A 262 -23.50 -9.99 3.51
C SER A 262 -22.59 -9.66 4.70
N SER A 263 -23.09 -8.89 5.67
CA SER A 263 -22.32 -8.49 6.85
C SER A 263 -21.91 -9.69 7.70
N TYR A 264 -20.71 -9.61 8.28
CA TYR A 264 -20.25 -10.57 9.28
C TYR A 264 -20.96 -10.38 10.62
N ASP A 265 -21.47 -9.17 10.90
CA ASP A 265 -22.21 -8.88 12.11
C ASP A 265 -23.64 -9.45 12.06
N SER A 266 -23.98 -10.32 13.01
CA SER A 266 -25.29 -10.98 13.04
C SER A 266 -26.44 -10.01 13.31
N ASN A 267 -26.20 -8.96 14.08
CA ASN A 267 -27.22 -7.97 14.42
C ASN A 267 -27.53 -7.06 13.23
N LEU A 268 -26.51 -6.62 12.49
CA LEU A 268 -26.70 -5.87 11.24
C LEU A 268 -27.49 -6.69 10.21
N ARG A 269 -27.20 -7.99 10.08
CA ARG A 269 -27.99 -8.89 9.21
C ARG A 269 -29.43 -9.04 9.68
N ALA A 270 -29.67 -9.19 10.98
CA ALA A 270 -31.03 -9.30 11.52
C ALA A 270 -31.85 -8.03 11.26
N ALA A 271 -31.24 -6.84 11.44
CA ALA A 271 -31.86 -5.57 11.08
C ALA A 271 -32.19 -5.51 9.58
N ALA A 272 -31.29 -5.95 8.71
CA ALA A 272 -31.54 -6.02 7.27
C ALA A 272 -32.71 -6.96 6.91
N TYR A 273 -32.78 -8.15 7.52
CA TYR A 273 -33.93 -9.05 7.33
C TYR A 273 -35.25 -8.43 7.79
N HIS A 274 -35.25 -7.73 8.92
CA HIS A 274 -36.41 -6.98 9.39
C HIS A 274 -36.85 -5.90 8.39
N LEU A 275 -35.91 -5.11 7.87
CA LEU A 275 -36.20 -4.08 6.88
C LEU A 275 -36.76 -4.65 5.58
N LEU A 276 -36.22 -5.78 5.11
CA LEU A 276 -36.75 -6.45 3.91
C LEU A 276 -38.19 -6.93 4.14
N HIS A 277 -38.51 -7.41 5.34
CA HIS A 277 -39.88 -7.77 5.69
C HIS A 277 -40.82 -6.55 5.68
N CYS A 278 -40.44 -5.46 6.35
CA CYS A 278 -41.24 -4.23 6.37
C CYS A 278 -41.42 -3.64 4.96
N PHE A 279 -40.35 -3.59 4.16
CA PHE A 279 -40.42 -3.11 2.78
C PHE A 279 -41.33 -4.00 1.92
N TYR A 280 -41.32 -5.32 2.10
CA TYR A 280 -42.20 -6.23 1.38
C TYR A 280 -43.68 -5.87 1.59
N GLN A 281 -44.09 -5.62 2.84
CA GLN A 281 -45.46 -5.24 3.16
C GLN A 281 -45.89 -3.93 2.49
N HIS A 282 -45.00 -2.93 2.49
CA HIS A 282 -45.24 -1.67 1.77
C HIS A 282 -45.34 -1.88 0.26
N LEU A 283 -44.45 -2.71 -0.29
CA LEU A 283 -44.43 -3.03 -1.72
C LEU A 283 -45.70 -3.78 -2.16
N GLU A 284 -46.24 -4.67 -1.32
CA GLU A 284 -47.53 -5.35 -1.57
C GLU A 284 -48.70 -4.37 -1.68
N ALA A 285 -48.69 -3.27 -0.93
CA ALA A 285 -49.72 -2.24 -0.99
C ALA A 285 -49.46 -1.16 -2.07
N ALA A 286 -48.21 -1.05 -2.54
CA ALA A 286 -47.79 0.00 -3.47
C ALA A 286 -48.50 -0.06 -4.84
N ARG A 287 -48.51 1.08 -5.54
CA ARG A 287 -49.14 1.25 -6.88
C ARG A 287 -48.17 1.90 -7.85
N PHE A 288 -47.37 1.09 -8.53
CA PHE A 288 -46.49 1.51 -9.64
C PHE A 288 -46.22 0.35 -10.58
N ARG A 289 -45.76 0.64 -11.80
CA ARG A 289 -45.67 -0.33 -12.92
C ARG A 289 -44.71 -1.49 -12.62
N GLU A 290 -43.59 -1.20 -11.97
CA GLU A 290 -42.47 -2.11 -11.72
C GLU A 290 -42.64 -2.95 -10.44
N LYS A 291 -43.80 -2.84 -9.76
CA LYS A 291 -44.10 -3.57 -8.52
C LYS A 291 -43.97 -5.09 -8.65
N ARG A 292 -44.55 -5.68 -9.70
CA ARG A 292 -44.63 -7.14 -9.83
C ARG A 292 -43.25 -7.79 -9.96
N PRO A 293 -42.34 -7.32 -10.84
CA PRO A 293 -40.98 -7.86 -10.89
C PRO A 293 -40.21 -7.71 -9.57
N LEU A 294 -40.38 -6.60 -8.86
CA LEU A 294 -39.73 -6.38 -7.55
C LEU A 294 -40.27 -7.31 -6.47
N LEU A 295 -41.58 -7.49 -6.36
CA LEU A 295 -42.19 -8.47 -5.44
C LEU A 295 -41.65 -9.88 -5.71
N TYR A 296 -41.61 -10.25 -6.99
CA TYR A 296 -41.15 -11.56 -7.39
C TYR A 296 -39.66 -11.77 -7.10
N LEU A 297 -38.81 -10.76 -7.29
CA LEU A 297 -37.42 -10.78 -6.84
C LEU A 297 -37.30 -11.02 -5.33
N MET A 298 -38.12 -10.32 -4.53
CA MET A 298 -38.14 -10.50 -3.07
C MET A 298 -38.60 -11.90 -2.67
N ASP A 299 -39.62 -12.45 -3.33
CA ASP A 299 -40.08 -13.83 -3.12
C ASP A 299 -38.97 -14.84 -3.47
N LEU A 300 -38.24 -14.62 -4.56
CA LEU A 300 -37.14 -15.48 -4.98
C LEU A 300 -36.02 -15.53 -3.92
N VAL A 301 -35.65 -14.36 -3.37
CA VAL A 301 -34.66 -14.24 -2.30
C VAL A 301 -35.18 -14.89 -1.01
N LYS A 302 -36.41 -14.58 -0.61
CA LYS A 302 -37.10 -15.15 0.56
C LYS A 302 -37.10 -16.68 0.52
N ASN A 303 -37.50 -17.27 -0.61
CA ASN A 303 -37.58 -18.71 -0.80
C ASN A 303 -36.19 -19.39 -0.86
N GLY A 304 -35.14 -18.63 -1.20
CA GLY A 304 -33.77 -19.13 -1.22
C GLY A 304 -33.10 -19.19 0.16
N ILE A 305 -33.59 -18.44 1.14
CA ILE A 305 -33.06 -18.43 2.51
C ILE A 305 -33.52 -19.68 3.25
N ARG A 306 -32.58 -20.47 3.76
CA ARG A 306 -32.85 -21.76 4.41
C ARG A 306 -32.58 -21.77 5.91
N LYS A 307 -31.83 -20.78 6.41
CA LYS A 307 -31.49 -20.65 7.84
C LYS A 307 -31.88 -19.26 8.32
N GLN A 308 -32.35 -19.17 9.57
CA GLN A 308 -32.60 -17.87 10.19
C GLN A 308 -31.30 -17.05 10.22
N ASN A 309 -31.41 -15.76 9.89
CA ASN A 309 -30.29 -14.82 9.88
C ASN A 309 -29.07 -15.30 9.03
N GLN A 310 -29.34 -16.07 7.97
CA GLN A 310 -28.33 -16.59 7.06
C GLN A 310 -27.52 -15.44 6.45
N ARG A 311 -26.18 -15.55 6.48
CA ARG A 311 -25.32 -14.63 5.74
C ARG A 311 -25.30 -15.00 4.26
N LEU A 312 -25.44 -14.02 3.39
CA LEU A 312 -25.30 -14.21 1.94
C LEU A 312 -23.89 -13.82 1.50
N PRO A 313 -23.23 -14.59 0.61
CA PRO A 313 -22.04 -14.11 -0.10
C PRO A 313 -22.34 -12.78 -0.81
N PHE A 314 -21.40 -11.85 -0.77
CA PHE A 314 -21.60 -10.50 -1.30
C PHE A 314 -21.94 -10.49 -2.80
N ILE A 315 -21.41 -11.45 -3.55
CA ILE A 315 -21.75 -11.60 -4.96
C ILE A 315 -23.25 -11.84 -5.20
N LEU A 316 -23.93 -12.56 -4.30
CA LEU A 316 -25.38 -12.76 -4.38
C LEU A 316 -26.13 -11.48 -4.05
N THR A 317 -25.70 -10.76 -3.03
CA THR A 317 -26.33 -9.48 -2.68
C THR A 317 -26.13 -8.47 -3.81
N SER A 318 -24.94 -8.39 -4.41
CA SER A 318 -24.64 -7.55 -5.57
C SER A 318 -25.48 -7.91 -6.80
N TYR A 319 -25.69 -9.20 -7.07
CA TYR A 319 -26.62 -9.64 -8.10
C TYR A 319 -28.05 -9.14 -7.82
N VAL A 320 -28.56 -9.34 -6.61
CA VAL A 320 -29.93 -8.94 -6.24
C VAL A 320 -30.10 -7.41 -6.30
N THR A 321 -29.12 -6.63 -5.83
CA THR A 321 -29.19 -5.17 -5.92
C THR A 321 -29.19 -4.68 -7.37
N LYS A 322 -28.33 -5.25 -8.23
CA LYS A 322 -28.32 -4.93 -9.67
C LYS A 322 -29.63 -5.30 -10.35
N VAL A 323 -30.20 -6.48 -10.06
CA VAL A 323 -31.51 -6.88 -10.60
C VAL A 323 -32.59 -5.90 -10.14
N ALA A 324 -32.63 -5.53 -8.86
CA ALA A 324 -33.61 -4.57 -8.34
C ALA A 324 -33.54 -3.22 -9.06
N GLN A 325 -32.33 -2.69 -9.31
CA GLN A 325 -32.14 -1.47 -10.10
C GLN A 325 -32.53 -1.66 -11.58
N GLN A 326 -32.25 -2.83 -12.16
CA GLN A 326 -32.59 -3.13 -13.55
C GLN A 326 -34.11 -3.23 -13.75
N MET A 327 -34.87 -3.68 -12.74
CA MET A 327 -36.33 -3.75 -12.81
C MET A 327 -36.98 -2.38 -12.95
N LEU A 328 -36.27 -1.29 -12.62
CA LEU A 328 -36.71 0.09 -12.83
C LEU A 328 -36.47 0.61 -14.26
N LYS A 329 -35.86 -0.19 -15.14
CA LYS A 329 -35.44 0.20 -16.49
C LYS A 329 -36.04 -0.73 -17.55
N PRO A 330 -37.37 -0.69 -17.78
CA PRO A 330 -38.03 -1.61 -18.72
C PRO A 330 -37.59 -1.44 -20.19
N GLU A 331 -36.95 -0.33 -20.55
CA GLU A 331 -36.46 -0.05 -21.90
C GLU A 331 -35.12 -0.70 -22.22
N ASP A 332 -34.41 -1.22 -21.22
CA ASP A 332 -33.09 -1.84 -21.37
C ASP A 332 -33.21 -3.34 -21.65
N HIS A 333 -32.41 -3.86 -22.58
CA HIS A 333 -32.35 -5.30 -22.91
C HIS A 333 -32.24 -6.20 -21.68
N MET A 334 -31.40 -5.83 -20.71
CA MET A 334 -31.16 -6.63 -19.51
C MET A 334 -32.42 -6.78 -18.65
N TYR A 335 -33.38 -5.87 -18.74
CA TYR A 335 -34.67 -6.03 -18.06
C TYR A 335 -35.39 -7.31 -18.51
N VAL A 336 -35.49 -7.53 -19.83
CA VAL A 336 -36.22 -8.67 -20.39
C VAL A 336 -35.50 -9.98 -20.05
N VAL A 337 -34.17 -9.99 -20.17
CA VAL A 337 -33.33 -11.17 -19.88
C VAL A 337 -33.46 -11.57 -18.41
N LEU A 338 -33.33 -10.61 -17.49
CA LEU A 338 -33.41 -10.88 -16.06
C LEU A 338 -34.83 -11.22 -15.64
N ASN A 339 -35.86 -10.54 -16.15
CA ASN A 339 -37.24 -10.87 -15.83
C ASN A 339 -37.60 -12.29 -16.30
N ARG A 340 -37.13 -12.71 -17.49
CA ARG A 340 -37.28 -14.09 -17.96
C ARG A 340 -36.56 -15.08 -17.04
N PHE A 341 -35.36 -14.73 -16.56
CA PHE A 341 -34.64 -15.56 -15.59
C PHE A 341 -35.40 -15.67 -14.26
N LEU A 342 -35.93 -14.56 -13.74
CA LEU A 342 -36.71 -14.56 -12.52
C LEU A 342 -37.89 -15.51 -12.68
N LEU A 343 -38.76 -15.29 -13.68
CA LEU A 343 -39.98 -16.07 -13.89
C LEU A 343 -39.75 -17.58 -14.11
N SER A 344 -38.53 -18.00 -14.49
CA SER A 344 -38.19 -19.41 -14.66
C SER A 344 -37.74 -20.12 -13.38
N HIS A 345 -37.67 -19.43 -12.24
CA HIS A 345 -37.19 -19.99 -10.97
C HIS A 345 -38.19 -19.74 -9.84
N GLN A 346 -38.31 -20.66 -8.88
CA GLN A 346 -39.18 -20.48 -7.70
C GLN A 346 -38.42 -19.98 -6.46
N SER A 347 -37.08 -20.12 -6.47
CA SER A 347 -36.19 -19.69 -5.39
C SER A 347 -34.80 -19.40 -5.93
N LEU A 348 -34.09 -18.44 -5.33
CA LEU A 348 -32.71 -18.13 -5.67
C LEU A 348 -31.77 -19.16 -5.06
N ASP A 349 -30.95 -19.81 -5.88
CA ASP A 349 -29.96 -20.77 -5.40
C ASP A 349 -28.78 -20.04 -4.74
N MET A 350 -28.68 -20.16 -3.42
CA MET A 350 -27.66 -19.48 -2.61
C MET A 350 -26.27 -20.11 -2.72
N ARG A 351 -26.09 -21.19 -3.50
CA ARG A 351 -24.82 -21.92 -3.65
C ARG A 351 -24.10 -21.64 -4.97
N LYS A 352 -24.67 -20.82 -5.86
CA LYS A 352 -24.09 -20.52 -7.17
C LYS A 352 -24.37 -19.08 -7.59
N VAL A 353 -23.58 -18.57 -8.53
CA VAL A 353 -23.83 -17.26 -9.14
C VAL A 353 -25.08 -17.37 -10.03
N PRO A 354 -26.16 -16.62 -9.75
CA PRO A 354 -27.41 -16.74 -10.48
C PRO A 354 -27.25 -16.38 -11.96
N GLY A 355 -27.82 -17.20 -12.83
CA GLY A 355 -27.84 -16.93 -14.28
C GLY A 355 -26.50 -17.02 -15.00
N PHE A 356 -25.38 -17.34 -14.32
CA PHE A 356 -24.03 -17.29 -14.91
C PHE A 356 -23.92 -18.06 -16.23
N THR A 357 -24.31 -19.34 -16.25
CA THR A 357 -24.23 -20.17 -17.46
C THR A 357 -25.03 -19.58 -18.61
N LYS A 358 -26.25 -19.08 -18.34
CA LYS A 358 -27.12 -18.54 -19.39
C LYS A 358 -26.56 -17.23 -19.96
N LEU A 359 -26.15 -16.30 -19.09
CA LEU A 359 -25.67 -14.98 -19.48
C LEU A 359 -24.27 -15.04 -20.12
N PHE A 360 -23.41 -15.94 -19.65
CA PHE A 360 -22.04 -16.03 -20.14
C PHE A 360 -21.94 -16.78 -21.47
N TYR A 361 -22.68 -17.88 -21.63
CA TYR A 361 -22.73 -18.67 -22.86
C TYR A 361 -23.84 -18.22 -23.84
N GLY A 362 -24.45 -17.05 -23.63
CA GLY A 362 -25.44 -16.52 -24.56
C GLY A 362 -24.87 -16.39 -25.98
N PHE A 363 -25.72 -16.70 -26.97
CA PHE A 363 -25.43 -16.56 -28.41
C PHE A 363 -26.45 -15.66 -29.13
N GLU A 364 -27.37 -15.02 -28.39
CA GLU A 364 -28.34 -14.06 -28.93
C GLU A 364 -27.63 -12.80 -29.48
N LEU A 365 -28.29 -11.97 -30.29
CA LEU A 365 -27.68 -10.76 -30.88
C LEU A 365 -27.02 -9.86 -29.82
N GLU A 366 -27.68 -9.75 -28.67
CA GLU A 366 -27.31 -8.93 -27.52
C GLU A 366 -26.42 -9.64 -26.49
N HIS A 367 -25.95 -10.86 -26.77
CA HIS A 367 -25.13 -11.67 -25.84
C HIS A 367 -23.91 -10.92 -25.27
N LYS A 368 -23.40 -9.91 -25.99
CA LYS A 368 -22.31 -9.08 -25.49
C LYS A 368 -22.68 -8.29 -24.24
N MET A 369 -23.88 -7.70 -24.23
CA MET A 369 -24.40 -6.94 -23.08
C MET A 369 -24.65 -7.88 -21.89
N GLU A 370 -25.20 -9.06 -22.13
CA GLU A 370 -25.44 -10.08 -21.10
C GLU A 370 -24.14 -10.59 -20.46
N ARG A 371 -23.12 -10.87 -21.29
CA ARG A 371 -21.80 -11.32 -20.83
C ARG A 371 -21.09 -10.23 -20.04
N GLU A 372 -21.12 -8.99 -20.52
CA GLU A 372 -20.55 -7.85 -19.77
C GLU A 372 -21.26 -7.62 -18.44
N TRP A 373 -22.60 -7.76 -18.42
CA TRP A 373 -23.39 -7.59 -17.21
C TRP A 373 -23.00 -8.64 -16.15
N ILE A 374 -22.90 -9.92 -16.50
CA ILE A 374 -22.51 -10.95 -15.52
C ILE A 374 -21.04 -10.84 -15.10
N LEU A 375 -20.15 -10.41 -16.00
CA LEU A 375 -18.76 -10.09 -15.62
C LEU A 375 -18.69 -8.93 -14.63
N SER A 376 -19.53 -7.90 -14.79
CA SER A 376 -19.63 -6.80 -13.82
C SER A 376 -20.13 -7.26 -12.45
N VAL A 377 -21.05 -8.24 -12.40
CA VAL A 377 -21.49 -8.86 -11.13
C VAL A 377 -20.33 -9.57 -10.45
N LEU A 378 -19.49 -10.28 -11.20
CA LEU A 378 -18.31 -10.95 -10.66
C LEU A 378 -17.26 -9.94 -10.16
N GLU A 379 -16.97 -8.90 -10.96
CA GLU A 379 -15.98 -7.87 -10.63
C GLU A 379 -16.37 -7.09 -9.37
N GLU A 380 -17.63 -6.71 -9.26
CA GLU A 380 -18.13 -5.94 -8.12
C GLU A 380 -18.45 -6.83 -6.91
N GLY A 381 -18.80 -8.11 -7.13
CA GLY A 381 -19.28 -9.02 -6.08
C GLY A 381 -18.21 -9.85 -5.37
N LEU A 382 -17.01 -10.02 -5.95
CA LEU A 382 -15.91 -10.78 -5.34
C LEU A 382 -15.17 -9.97 -4.28
N MET A 383 -15.61 -10.08 -3.01
CA MET A 383 -15.05 -9.31 -1.89
C MET A 383 -14.34 -10.15 -0.82
N ASP A 384 -14.75 -11.41 -0.62
CA ASP A 384 -14.24 -12.26 0.45
C ASP A 384 -14.05 -13.73 0.02
N GLY A 385 -13.51 -14.53 0.93
CA GLY A 385 -13.30 -15.96 0.69
C GLY A 385 -14.58 -16.76 0.39
N HIS A 386 -15.73 -16.34 0.93
CA HIS A 386 -17.01 -17.02 0.65
C HIS A 386 -17.46 -16.79 -0.80
N CYS A 387 -17.24 -15.57 -1.32
CA CYS A 387 -17.51 -15.28 -2.74
C CYS A 387 -16.56 -16.08 -3.64
N TYR A 388 -15.28 -16.17 -3.29
CA TYR A 388 -14.32 -17.01 -4.01
C TYR A 388 -14.76 -18.48 -4.04
N ASP A 389 -15.10 -19.05 -2.88
CA ASP A 389 -15.50 -20.45 -2.76
C ASP A 389 -16.74 -20.77 -3.59
N LEU A 390 -17.73 -19.88 -3.59
CA LEU A 390 -18.94 -20.02 -4.40
C LEU A 390 -18.62 -20.01 -5.90
N CYS A 391 -17.78 -19.09 -6.37
CA CYS A 391 -17.35 -19.04 -7.78
C CYS A 391 -16.50 -20.25 -8.17
N ASN A 392 -15.62 -20.71 -7.27
CA ASN A 392 -14.74 -21.84 -7.51
C ASN A 392 -15.53 -23.17 -7.59
N GLN A 393 -16.53 -23.36 -6.73
CA GLN A 393 -17.41 -24.54 -6.77
C GLN A 393 -18.22 -24.64 -8.08
N GLN A 394 -18.55 -23.51 -8.70
CA GLN A 394 -19.21 -23.46 -10.00
C GLN A 394 -18.23 -23.52 -11.19
N GLY A 395 -16.92 -23.60 -10.95
CA GLY A 395 -15.90 -23.67 -12.01
C GLY A 395 -15.74 -22.37 -12.81
N ILE A 396 -16.15 -21.22 -12.25
CA ILE A 396 -16.18 -19.95 -12.97
C ILE A 396 -14.78 -19.54 -13.43
N PHE A 397 -13.76 -19.67 -12.58
CA PHE A 397 -12.41 -19.22 -12.93
C PHE A 397 -11.83 -20.02 -14.11
N GLN A 398 -12.05 -21.34 -14.15
CA GLN A 398 -11.63 -22.18 -15.28
C GLN A 398 -12.34 -21.77 -16.58
N ILE A 399 -13.63 -21.44 -16.51
CA ILE A 399 -14.41 -20.93 -17.64
C ILE A 399 -13.86 -19.58 -18.13
N LEU A 400 -13.56 -18.65 -17.22
CA LEU A 400 -13.02 -17.33 -17.57
C LEU A 400 -11.64 -17.44 -18.22
N LEU A 401 -10.73 -18.26 -17.68
CA LEU A 401 -9.40 -18.46 -18.25
C LEU A 401 -9.50 -19.09 -19.65
N SER A 402 -10.33 -20.12 -19.80
CA SER A 402 -10.57 -20.79 -21.08
C SER A 402 -11.13 -19.84 -22.12
N PHE A 403 -12.11 -19.01 -21.74
CA PHE A 403 -12.66 -17.98 -22.62
C PHE A 403 -11.62 -16.91 -22.94
N GLY A 404 -10.81 -16.46 -21.98
CA GLY A 404 -9.76 -15.46 -22.18
C GLY A 404 -8.67 -15.86 -23.19
N SER A 405 -8.43 -17.17 -23.32
CA SER A 405 -7.53 -17.75 -24.34
C SER A 405 -8.21 -17.99 -25.69
N SER A 406 -9.54 -17.89 -25.78
CA SER A 406 -10.30 -18.09 -27.02
C SER A 406 -10.11 -16.94 -28.00
N PRO A 407 -10.07 -17.20 -29.33
CA PRO A 407 -10.11 -16.15 -30.34
C PRO A 407 -11.41 -15.33 -30.33
N LEU A 408 -12.48 -15.85 -29.70
CA LEU A 408 -13.76 -15.14 -29.55
C LEU A 408 -13.71 -14.07 -28.44
N CYS A 409 -12.68 -14.07 -27.61
CA CYS A 409 -12.55 -13.14 -26.51
C CYS A 409 -11.81 -11.88 -26.96
N SER A 410 -12.57 -10.77 -27.02
CA SER A 410 -12.02 -9.46 -27.29
C SER A 410 -11.13 -8.98 -26.15
N GLU A 411 -10.29 -7.97 -26.44
CA GLU A 411 -9.43 -7.36 -25.44
C GLU A 411 -10.23 -6.74 -24.27
N ARG A 412 -11.42 -6.18 -24.55
CA ARG A 412 -12.33 -5.65 -23.52
C ARG A 412 -12.75 -6.74 -22.53
N TYR A 413 -13.07 -7.94 -23.01
CA TYR A 413 -13.38 -9.07 -22.13
C TYR A 413 -12.16 -9.57 -21.37
N GLN A 414 -10.99 -9.64 -22.00
CA GLN A 414 -9.74 -10.00 -21.31
C GLN A 414 -9.46 -9.04 -20.15
N MET A 415 -9.65 -7.74 -20.37
CA MET A 415 -9.51 -6.72 -19.32
C MET A 415 -10.49 -6.94 -18.17
N GLN A 416 -11.77 -7.18 -18.45
CA GLN A 416 -12.78 -7.49 -17.42
C GLN A 416 -12.43 -8.78 -16.66
N ILE A 417 -12.00 -9.83 -17.36
CA ILE A 417 -11.56 -11.09 -16.73
C ILE A 417 -10.37 -10.84 -15.80
N ILE A 418 -9.38 -10.06 -16.23
CA ILE A 418 -8.24 -9.72 -15.37
C ILE A 418 -8.69 -8.93 -14.14
N ARG A 419 -9.64 -8.00 -14.26
CA ARG A 419 -10.20 -7.29 -13.09
C ARG A 419 -10.90 -8.23 -12.11
N VAL A 420 -11.69 -9.19 -12.62
CA VAL A 420 -12.30 -10.26 -11.81
C VAL A 420 -11.23 -11.10 -11.11
N LEU A 421 -10.16 -11.48 -11.83
CA LEU A 421 -9.04 -12.23 -11.26
C LEU A 421 -8.26 -11.42 -10.22
N CYS A 422 -8.06 -10.12 -10.42
CA CYS A 422 -7.44 -9.22 -9.44
C CYS A 422 -8.27 -9.13 -8.16
N LYS A 423 -9.60 -9.11 -8.26
CA LYS A 423 -10.51 -9.14 -7.10
C LYS A 423 -10.38 -10.46 -6.35
N ALA A 424 -10.37 -11.59 -7.07
CA ALA A 424 -10.16 -12.90 -6.47
C ALA A 424 -8.77 -13.00 -5.81
N ALA A 425 -7.72 -12.51 -6.47
CA ALA A 425 -6.33 -12.57 -6.01
C ALA A 425 -6.08 -11.86 -4.68
N ARG A 426 -6.95 -10.93 -4.24
CA ARG A 426 -6.89 -10.30 -2.91
C ARG A 426 -7.31 -11.24 -1.77
N VAL A 427 -7.94 -12.37 -2.09
CA VAL A 427 -8.28 -13.43 -1.13
C VAL A 427 -7.10 -14.39 -1.05
N THR A 428 -6.52 -14.55 0.15
CA THR A 428 -5.33 -15.40 0.38
C THR A 428 -5.48 -16.83 -0.14
N LYS A 429 -6.62 -17.46 0.09
CA LYS A 429 -6.93 -18.80 -0.44
C LYS A 429 -6.90 -18.83 -1.97
N ALA A 430 -7.55 -17.87 -2.62
CA ALA A 430 -7.60 -17.77 -4.06
C ALA A 430 -6.23 -17.48 -4.68
N ALA A 431 -5.44 -16.61 -4.05
CA ALA A 431 -4.08 -16.28 -4.51
C ALA A 431 -3.18 -17.50 -4.61
N TYR A 432 -3.38 -18.50 -3.75
CA TYR A 432 -2.66 -19.77 -3.76
C TYR A 432 -3.32 -20.80 -4.70
N ASP A 433 -4.64 -20.93 -4.65
CA ASP A 433 -5.39 -21.95 -5.39
C ASP A 433 -5.47 -21.67 -6.91
N LEU A 434 -5.51 -20.41 -7.34
CA LEU A 434 -5.62 -20.04 -8.76
C LEU A 434 -4.36 -20.41 -9.58
N PRO A 435 -3.12 -20.08 -9.14
CA PRO A 435 -1.92 -20.60 -9.78
C PRO A 435 -1.90 -22.13 -9.82
N LYS A 436 -2.15 -22.76 -8.67
CA LYS A 436 -1.97 -24.21 -8.48
C LYS A 436 -3.01 -25.06 -9.22
N SER A 437 -4.29 -24.66 -9.17
CA SER A 437 -5.41 -25.49 -9.62
C SER A 437 -5.98 -25.04 -10.96
N CYS A 438 -5.83 -23.76 -11.31
CA CYS A 438 -6.38 -23.20 -12.55
C CYS A 438 -5.29 -22.88 -13.59
N GLY A 439 -4.01 -23.03 -13.26
CA GLY A 439 -2.90 -22.72 -14.17
C GLY A 439 -2.80 -21.22 -14.50
N LEU A 440 -3.18 -20.34 -13.56
CA LEU A 440 -3.26 -18.90 -13.80
C LEU A 440 -1.94 -18.29 -14.30
N LEU A 441 -0.80 -18.71 -13.74
CA LEU A 441 0.51 -18.18 -14.14
C LEU A 441 0.86 -18.59 -15.57
N SER A 442 0.59 -19.84 -15.96
CA SER A 442 0.73 -20.31 -17.34
C SER A 442 -0.18 -19.55 -18.31
N TRP A 443 -1.42 -19.25 -17.87
CA TRP A 443 -2.35 -18.45 -18.65
C TRP A 443 -1.87 -17.00 -18.87
N ILE A 444 -1.25 -16.37 -17.85
CA ILE A 444 -0.64 -15.05 -18.00
C ILE A 444 0.48 -15.10 -19.05
N ILE A 445 1.37 -16.10 -19.00
CA ILE A 445 2.44 -16.27 -20.00
C ILE A 445 1.84 -16.36 -21.42
N GLN A 446 0.82 -17.20 -21.61
CA GLN A 446 0.15 -17.34 -22.90
C GLN A 446 -0.38 -16.00 -23.44
N LEU A 447 -0.92 -15.15 -22.56
CA LEU A 447 -1.42 -13.84 -22.98
C LEU A 447 -0.31 -12.83 -23.27
N VAL A 448 0.78 -12.83 -22.49
CA VAL A 448 1.94 -11.95 -22.70
C VAL A 448 2.63 -12.28 -24.02
N GLU A 449 2.73 -13.56 -24.37
CA GLU A 449 3.37 -14.01 -25.62
C GLU A 449 2.51 -13.79 -26.89
N LYS A 450 1.31 -13.19 -26.76
CA LYS A 450 0.49 -12.82 -27.93
C LYS A 450 1.21 -11.79 -28.79
N ARG A 451 1.14 -12.00 -30.12
CA ARG A 451 1.78 -11.12 -31.12
C ARG A 451 1.34 -9.65 -31.04
N ASN A 452 0.09 -9.39 -30.63
CA ASN A 452 -0.52 -8.06 -30.58
C ASN A 452 -0.88 -7.67 -29.13
N LEU A 453 0.09 -7.72 -28.22
CA LEU A 453 -0.11 -7.30 -26.83
C LEU A 453 -0.23 -5.77 -26.74
N ASN A 454 -1.29 -5.28 -26.08
CA ASN A 454 -1.49 -3.86 -25.78
C ASN A 454 -0.86 -3.47 -24.43
N GLN A 455 -0.44 -2.21 -24.31
CA GLN A 455 0.08 -1.59 -23.08
C GLN A 455 -0.90 -1.69 -21.90
N GLN A 456 -2.20 -1.48 -22.15
CA GLN A 456 -3.23 -1.57 -21.10
C GLN A 456 -3.32 -2.99 -20.54
N LEU A 457 -3.33 -3.99 -21.42
CA LEU A 457 -3.41 -5.39 -21.05
C LEU A 457 -2.15 -5.84 -20.29
N LEU A 458 -0.97 -5.41 -20.74
CA LEU A 458 0.30 -5.64 -20.04
C LEU A 458 0.28 -5.02 -18.62
N SER A 459 -0.21 -3.78 -18.49
CA SER A 459 -0.31 -3.11 -17.18
C SER A 459 -1.23 -3.87 -16.22
N ALA A 460 -2.40 -4.32 -16.71
CA ALA A 460 -3.33 -5.10 -15.90
C ALA A 460 -2.76 -6.47 -15.47
N MET A 461 -1.91 -7.10 -16.29
CA MET A 461 -1.21 -8.34 -15.92
C MET A 461 -0.14 -8.12 -14.86
N ILE A 462 0.57 -6.99 -14.94
CA ILE A 462 1.52 -6.59 -13.90
C ILE A 462 0.78 -6.39 -12.57
N ASP A 463 -0.36 -5.68 -12.59
CA ASP A 463 -1.19 -5.49 -11.40
C ASP A 463 -1.65 -6.83 -10.82
N LEU A 464 -2.11 -7.75 -11.67
CA LEU A 464 -2.52 -9.09 -11.25
C LEU A 464 -1.37 -9.89 -10.63
N LEU A 465 -0.19 -9.88 -11.27
CA LEU A 465 1.01 -10.57 -10.77
C LEU A 465 1.44 -10.01 -9.41
N HIS A 466 1.45 -8.69 -9.27
CA HIS A 466 1.77 -7.99 -8.02
C HIS A 466 0.80 -8.39 -6.90
N VAL A 467 -0.51 -8.29 -7.15
CA VAL A 467 -1.54 -8.65 -6.15
C VAL A 467 -1.42 -10.13 -5.76
N LEU A 468 -1.22 -11.04 -6.72
CA LEU A 468 -1.05 -12.47 -6.43
C LEU A 468 0.17 -12.75 -5.57
N TRP A 469 1.31 -12.13 -5.88
CA TRP A 469 2.56 -12.34 -5.16
C TRP A 469 2.46 -11.85 -3.70
N PHE A 470 2.11 -10.59 -3.50
CA PHE A 470 2.05 -9.99 -2.16
C PHE A 470 0.91 -10.55 -1.31
N THR A 471 -0.19 -10.99 -1.92
CA THR A 471 -1.25 -11.69 -1.17
C THR A 471 -0.81 -13.07 -0.70
N ASN A 472 0.00 -13.81 -1.50
CA ASN A 472 0.58 -15.09 -1.08
C ASN A 472 1.63 -14.94 0.04
N LEU A 473 2.40 -13.84 0.01
CA LEU A 473 3.31 -13.51 1.11
C LEU A 473 2.54 -13.13 2.38
N GLY A 474 1.44 -12.39 2.26
CA GLY A 474 0.66 -11.85 3.38
C GLY A 474 1.44 -10.80 4.19
N ARG A 475 1.01 -10.49 5.42
CA ARG A 475 1.72 -9.56 6.33
C ARG A 475 3.06 -10.10 6.88
N LYS A 476 3.74 -11.00 6.15
CA LYS A 476 4.99 -11.62 6.59
C LYS A 476 6.21 -10.71 6.40
N GLU A 477 6.15 -9.72 5.52
CA GLU A 477 7.22 -8.72 5.34
C GLU A 477 7.26 -7.66 6.46
N GLU A 478 6.13 -7.25 7.05
CA GLU A 478 6.10 -6.28 8.17
C GLU A 478 6.86 -6.77 9.42
N LYS A 479 7.11 -8.09 9.53
CA LYS A 479 7.93 -8.69 10.58
C LYS A 479 9.42 -8.68 10.24
N LEU A 480 9.80 -8.79 8.98
CA LEU A 480 11.21 -8.76 8.57
C LEU A 480 11.82 -7.37 8.86
N ASP A 481 11.12 -6.28 8.55
CA ASP A 481 11.62 -4.92 8.85
C ASP A 481 11.60 -4.58 10.35
N LYS A 482 10.67 -5.16 11.13
CA LYS A 482 10.64 -4.98 12.60
C LYS A 482 11.66 -5.85 13.33
N ASP A 483 11.94 -7.05 12.83
CA ASP A 483 12.95 -7.94 13.41
C ASP A 483 14.37 -7.41 13.12
N HIS A 484 14.60 -6.73 11.98
CA HIS A 484 15.84 -6.00 11.71
C HIS A 484 16.01 -4.74 12.58
N ALA A 485 14.93 -4.14 13.07
CA ALA A 485 14.97 -2.97 13.95
C ALA A 485 14.99 -3.33 15.45
N SER A 486 14.68 -4.57 15.84
CA SER A 486 14.52 -4.98 17.26
C SER A 486 15.41 -6.15 17.71
N SER A 487 16.37 -6.60 16.90
CA SER A 487 17.38 -7.58 17.32
C SER A 487 18.49 -6.96 18.20
N SER A 488 18.13 -6.17 19.21
CA SER A 488 19.06 -5.58 20.19
C SER A 488 18.53 -5.64 21.63
N SER A 489 17.81 -6.71 22.00
CA SER A 489 17.74 -7.15 23.40
C SER A 489 17.00 -8.49 23.55
N SER A 490 17.76 -9.56 23.80
CA SER A 490 17.52 -10.56 24.85
C SER A 490 18.25 -11.87 24.53
N THR A 491 19.21 -12.21 25.39
CA THR A 491 19.85 -13.52 25.47
C THR A 491 18.84 -14.54 25.98
N HIS A 492 18.23 -15.30 25.08
CA HIS A 492 17.80 -16.68 25.34
C HIS A 492 17.65 -17.41 24.00
N GLU A 493 18.59 -18.32 23.74
CA GLU A 493 18.55 -19.25 22.62
C GLU A 493 17.27 -20.11 22.67
N LYS A 494 16.38 -19.88 21.71
CA LYS A 494 15.45 -20.89 21.21
C LYS A 494 15.73 -21.09 19.72
N PRO A 495 15.71 -22.33 19.21
CA PRO A 495 16.10 -22.61 17.84
C PRO A 495 15.20 -21.84 16.87
N GLN A 496 15.83 -21.12 15.95
CA GLN A 496 15.21 -20.33 14.89
C GLN A 496 14.08 -21.12 14.24
N GLY A 497 12.84 -20.68 14.43
CA GLY A 497 11.70 -21.26 13.74
C GLY A 497 11.88 -21.08 12.24
N LEU A 498 11.92 -22.18 11.49
CA LEU A 498 12.05 -22.19 10.02
C LEU A 498 11.26 -21.04 9.39
N VAL A 499 11.98 -20.14 8.71
CA VAL A 499 11.39 -19.12 7.83
C VAL A 499 10.46 -19.87 6.87
N LYS A 500 9.14 -19.72 7.05
CA LYS A 500 8.13 -20.36 6.20
C LYS A 500 8.13 -19.67 4.82
N CYS A 501 9.10 -20.04 3.98
CA CYS A 501 9.19 -19.60 2.60
C CYS A 501 8.10 -20.25 1.74
N LEU A 502 7.68 -19.59 0.66
CA LEU A 502 6.81 -20.20 -0.34
C LEU A 502 7.52 -21.38 -1.01
N PRO A 503 6.79 -22.40 -1.51
CA PRO A 503 7.40 -23.51 -2.22
C PRO A 503 8.22 -23.04 -3.43
N LEU A 504 9.45 -23.55 -3.59
CA LEU A 504 10.34 -23.19 -4.69
C LEU A 504 9.70 -23.34 -6.10
N PRO A 505 8.87 -24.37 -6.38
CA PRO A 505 8.18 -24.47 -7.67
C PRO A 505 7.28 -23.26 -7.94
N LEU A 506 6.49 -22.83 -6.95
CA LEU A 506 5.62 -21.67 -7.08
C LEU A 506 6.43 -20.40 -7.33
N ILE A 507 7.51 -20.17 -6.56
CA ILE A 507 8.40 -19.01 -6.77
C ILE A 507 8.99 -19.03 -8.18
N SER A 508 9.34 -20.22 -8.69
CA SER A 508 9.90 -20.38 -10.03
C SER A 508 8.88 -20.03 -11.12
N GLU A 509 7.61 -20.43 -10.96
CA GLU A 509 6.54 -20.04 -11.88
C GLU A 509 6.32 -18.52 -11.91
N PHE A 510 6.31 -17.85 -10.75
CA PHE A 510 6.25 -16.39 -10.68
C PHE A 510 7.42 -15.73 -11.41
N LEU A 511 8.64 -16.27 -11.25
CA LEU A 511 9.80 -15.76 -11.99
C LEU A 511 9.64 -15.95 -13.50
N CYS A 512 9.13 -17.10 -13.96
CA CYS A 512 8.88 -17.33 -15.38
C CYS A 512 7.90 -16.30 -15.98
N VAL A 513 6.82 -15.97 -15.25
CA VAL A 513 5.88 -14.92 -15.66
C VAL A 513 6.57 -13.56 -15.70
N ALA A 514 7.37 -13.23 -14.68
CA ALA A 514 8.07 -11.95 -14.61
C ALA A 514 9.09 -11.81 -15.76
N THR A 515 9.84 -12.85 -16.08
CA THR A 515 10.73 -12.93 -17.25
C THR A 515 9.97 -12.70 -18.55
N ALA A 516 8.80 -13.35 -18.73
CA ALA A 516 7.97 -13.14 -19.91
C ALA A 516 7.52 -11.67 -20.04
N ILE A 517 7.04 -11.07 -18.95
CA ILE A 517 6.65 -9.65 -18.90
C ILE A 517 7.83 -8.72 -19.21
N CYS A 518 9.03 -9.04 -18.69
CA CYS A 518 10.23 -8.23 -18.87
C CYS A 518 10.58 -8.00 -20.35
N ARG A 519 10.36 -9.00 -21.21
CA ARG A 519 10.59 -8.89 -22.67
C ARG A 519 9.65 -7.91 -23.38
N HIS A 520 8.53 -7.56 -22.74
CA HIS A 520 7.49 -6.71 -23.31
C HIS A 520 7.44 -5.30 -22.69
N LEU A 521 8.32 -4.96 -21.73
CA LEU A 521 8.38 -3.61 -21.14
C LEU A 521 8.58 -2.49 -22.17
N ARG A 522 9.18 -2.82 -23.33
CA ARG A 522 9.37 -1.92 -24.48
C ARG A 522 8.10 -1.37 -25.11
N LEU A 523 6.92 -1.95 -24.79
CA LEU A 523 5.63 -1.46 -25.25
C LEU A 523 5.24 -0.12 -24.61
N GLY A 524 6.04 0.40 -23.68
CA GLY A 524 5.87 1.72 -23.07
C GLY A 524 4.99 1.68 -21.84
N VAL A 525 5.37 0.94 -20.80
CA VAL A 525 4.63 0.88 -19.52
C VAL A 525 4.71 2.23 -18.79
N LYS A 526 3.66 2.65 -18.07
CA LYS A 526 3.66 3.88 -17.25
C LYS A 526 4.46 3.69 -15.94
N ALA A 527 4.76 4.79 -15.25
CA ALA A 527 5.52 4.78 -13.99
C ALA A 527 4.92 3.88 -12.90
N ALA A 528 3.60 3.97 -12.66
CA ALA A 528 2.94 3.18 -11.61
C ALA A 528 2.99 1.65 -11.84
N PRO A 529 2.57 1.09 -13.00
CA PRO A 529 2.73 -0.35 -13.24
C PRO A 529 4.20 -0.77 -13.28
N PHE A 530 5.11 0.06 -13.80
CA PHE A 530 6.54 -0.25 -13.77
C PHE A 530 7.05 -0.39 -12.33
N SER A 531 6.67 0.51 -11.42
CA SER A 531 7.01 0.43 -10.00
C SER A 531 6.51 -0.86 -9.35
N LEU A 532 5.24 -1.23 -9.58
CA LEU A 532 4.67 -2.49 -9.09
C LEU A 532 5.43 -3.72 -9.63
N PHE A 533 5.81 -3.70 -10.91
CA PHE A 533 6.57 -4.78 -11.52
C PHE A 533 7.95 -4.96 -10.88
N VAL A 534 8.71 -3.87 -10.74
CA VAL A 534 10.04 -3.90 -10.15
C VAL A 534 9.98 -4.35 -8.68
N GLN A 535 9.03 -3.84 -7.90
CA GLN A 535 8.84 -4.30 -6.51
C GLN A 535 8.55 -5.81 -6.45
N THR A 536 7.69 -6.30 -7.33
CA THR A 536 7.33 -7.73 -7.40
C THR A 536 8.54 -8.57 -7.79
N LEU A 537 9.25 -8.22 -8.86
CA LEU A 537 10.42 -8.96 -9.35
C LEU A 537 11.53 -8.99 -8.29
N CYS A 538 11.78 -7.86 -7.63
CA CYS A 538 12.75 -7.78 -6.53
C CYS A 538 12.38 -8.76 -5.40
N SER A 539 11.13 -8.71 -4.91
CA SER A 539 10.67 -9.59 -3.84
C SER A 539 10.74 -11.07 -4.25
N VAL A 540 10.33 -11.43 -5.48
CA VAL A 540 10.45 -12.80 -6.02
C VAL A 540 11.88 -13.31 -6.03
N LEU A 541 12.84 -12.51 -6.49
CA LEU A 541 14.25 -12.88 -6.57
C LEU A 541 14.88 -13.06 -5.17
N VAL A 542 14.57 -12.16 -4.24
CA VAL A 542 15.03 -12.26 -2.84
C VAL A 542 14.50 -13.53 -2.20
N HIS A 543 13.19 -13.79 -2.30
CA HIS A 543 12.57 -14.99 -1.75
C HIS A 543 13.10 -16.29 -2.40
N ARG A 544 13.41 -16.27 -3.69
CA ARG A 544 14.09 -17.39 -4.37
C ARG A 544 15.48 -17.63 -3.79
N GLY A 545 16.26 -16.56 -3.57
CA GLY A 545 17.58 -16.64 -2.94
C GLY A 545 17.52 -17.29 -1.55
N THR A 546 16.58 -16.84 -0.71
CA THR A 546 16.34 -17.43 0.62
C THR A 546 15.86 -18.88 0.55
N ALA A 547 14.95 -19.20 -0.38
CA ALA A 547 14.49 -20.58 -0.57
C ALA A 547 15.63 -21.52 -0.99
N LEU A 548 16.52 -21.07 -1.87
CA LEU A 548 17.67 -21.85 -2.33
C LEU A 548 18.71 -22.02 -1.22
N SER A 549 18.97 -21.02 -0.38
CA SER A 549 19.93 -21.15 0.72
C SER A 549 19.45 -22.16 1.78
N VAL A 550 18.18 -22.12 2.15
CA VAL A 550 17.56 -23.08 3.09
C VAL A 550 17.60 -24.52 2.53
N ASN A 551 17.32 -24.68 1.23
CA ASN A 551 17.33 -26.00 0.61
C ASN A 551 18.74 -26.57 0.42
N LYS A 552 19.75 -25.71 0.16
CA LYS A 552 21.18 -26.10 0.13
C LYS A 552 21.65 -26.63 1.49
N GLN A 553 21.22 -26.01 2.58
CA GLN A 553 21.52 -26.48 3.95
C GLN A 553 20.85 -27.82 4.29
N SER A 554 19.86 -28.24 3.50
CA SER A 554 19.08 -29.45 3.73
C SER A 554 19.46 -30.62 2.81
N ASP A 555 20.50 -30.50 1.98
CA ASP A 555 20.94 -31.49 0.95
C ASP A 555 19.84 -31.95 -0.03
N ARG A 556 18.75 -31.18 -0.19
CA ARG A 556 17.56 -31.61 -0.95
C ARG A 556 17.52 -31.17 -2.42
N LEU A 557 18.46 -30.35 -2.89
CA LEU A 557 18.37 -29.74 -4.24
C LEU A 557 19.72 -29.47 -4.92
N THR A 558 19.82 -29.86 -6.19
CA THR A 558 20.95 -29.65 -7.13
C THR A 558 20.70 -28.52 -8.15
N LEU A 559 19.64 -27.71 -7.98
CA LEU A 559 19.32 -26.62 -8.90
C LEU A 559 20.18 -25.38 -8.62
N HIS A 560 21.03 -25.00 -9.57
CA HIS A 560 21.72 -23.70 -9.55
C HIS A 560 20.71 -22.55 -9.71
N PRO A 561 20.92 -21.40 -9.05
CA PRO A 561 20.15 -20.20 -9.33
C PRO A 561 20.32 -19.86 -10.82
N GLN A 562 19.19 -19.72 -11.53
CA GLN A 562 19.22 -19.29 -12.92
C GLN A 562 19.34 -17.76 -12.89
N PRO A 563 20.47 -17.18 -13.31
CA PRO A 563 20.71 -15.76 -13.18
C PRO A 563 19.83 -14.96 -14.14
N LEU A 564 19.56 -13.70 -13.80
CA LEU A 564 18.93 -12.74 -14.70
C LEU A 564 19.77 -12.63 -15.98
N SER A 565 19.15 -12.62 -17.16
CA SER A 565 19.86 -12.49 -18.43
C SER A 565 20.29 -11.05 -18.71
N CYS A 566 21.26 -10.86 -19.61
CA CYS A 566 21.70 -9.52 -20.03
C CYS A 566 20.55 -8.71 -20.64
N THR A 567 19.69 -9.34 -21.45
CA THR A 567 18.56 -8.65 -22.11
C THR A 567 17.50 -8.20 -21.13
N GLU A 568 17.18 -9.00 -20.11
CA GLU A 568 16.24 -8.63 -19.04
C GLU A 568 16.77 -7.47 -18.19
N ALA A 569 18.04 -7.54 -17.77
CA ALA A 569 18.67 -6.49 -16.98
C ALA A 569 18.70 -5.14 -17.74
N LEU A 570 19.07 -5.18 -19.03
CA LEU A 570 19.07 -4.00 -19.88
C LEU A 570 17.66 -3.49 -20.19
N ALA A 571 16.65 -4.38 -20.35
CA ALA A 571 15.26 -3.98 -20.57
C ALA A 571 14.68 -3.21 -19.37
N LEU A 572 14.99 -3.65 -18.15
CA LEU A 572 14.58 -2.96 -16.90
C LEU A 572 15.17 -1.55 -16.82
N LEU A 573 16.49 -1.43 -17.04
CA LEU A 573 17.16 -0.13 -17.02
C LEU A 573 16.70 0.78 -18.17
N LEU A 574 16.47 0.23 -19.35
CA LEU A 574 15.95 0.98 -20.50
C LEU A 574 14.56 1.55 -20.19
N CYS A 575 13.68 0.75 -19.58
CA CYS A 575 12.35 1.17 -19.19
C CYS A 575 12.41 2.29 -18.13
N TRP A 576 13.20 2.10 -17.06
CA TRP A 576 13.39 3.14 -16.04
C TRP A 576 14.00 4.42 -16.62
N ALA A 577 15.02 4.31 -17.48
CA ALA A 577 15.68 5.45 -18.11
C ALA A 577 14.72 6.23 -19.01
N SER A 578 13.82 5.53 -19.70
CA SER A 578 12.81 6.16 -20.56
C SER A 578 11.75 6.93 -19.77
N LEU A 579 11.36 6.42 -18.60
CA LEU A 579 10.37 7.05 -17.73
C LEU A 579 10.97 8.22 -16.93
N SER A 580 12.21 8.08 -16.47
CA SER A 580 12.95 9.13 -15.76
C SER A 580 13.59 10.18 -16.67
N CYS A 581 13.40 10.10 -17.99
CA CYS A 581 14.02 10.97 -18.99
C CYS A 581 15.57 11.05 -18.91
N ASN A 582 16.25 9.97 -18.48
CA ASN A 582 17.71 9.94 -18.38
C ASN A 582 18.36 9.72 -19.75
N SER A 583 18.64 10.82 -20.45
CA SER A 583 19.19 10.81 -21.82
C SER A 583 20.55 10.12 -21.96
N ALA A 584 21.42 10.24 -20.94
CA ALA A 584 22.74 9.63 -20.95
C ALA A 584 22.67 8.09 -20.87
N LEU A 585 21.85 7.55 -19.97
CA LEU A 585 21.65 6.11 -19.82
C LEU A 585 20.94 5.52 -21.04
N LEU A 586 19.96 6.24 -21.61
CA LEU A 586 19.28 5.84 -22.85
C LEU A 586 20.26 5.70 -24.02
N ALA A 587 21.16 6.67 -24.22
CA ALA A 587 22.15 6.64 -25.29
C ALA A 587 23.12 5.45 -25.15
N GLN A 588 23.56 5.15 -23.93
CA GLN A 588 24.45 4.02 -23.65
C GLN A 588 23.78 2.67 -23.95
N ILE A 589 22.53 2.48 -23.51
CA ILE A 589 21.80 1.23 -23.78
C ILE A 589 21.47 1.09 -25.27
N GLN A 590 21.14 2.19 -25.96
CA GLN A 590 20.90 2.18 -27.40
C GLN A 590 22.14 1.78 -28.18
N ALA A 591 23.31 2.35 -27.85
CA ALA A 591 24.58 1.98 -28.47
C ALA A 591 24.90 0.48 -28.31
N LEU A 592 24.70 -0.08 -27.11
CA LEU A 592 24.86 -1.52 -26.87
C LEU A 592 23.86 -2.35 -27.68
N SER A 593 22.60 -1.90 -27.76
CA SER A 593 21.56 -2.62 -28.50
C SER A 593 21.84 -2.69 -30.01
N GLU A 594 22.41 -1.62 -30.58
CA GLU A 594 22.79 -1.54 -31.99
C GLU A 594 24.04 -2.39 -32.28
N GLN A 595 25.06 -2.28 -31.43
CA GLN A 595 26.32 -3.01 -31.54
C GLN A 595 26.11 -4.54 -31.53
N TYR A 596 25.22 -5.03 -30.67
CA TYR A 596 24.94 -6.47 -30.51
C TYR A 596 23.64 -6.93 -31.19
N LYS A 597 22.99 -6.08 -31.99
CA LYS A 597 21.75 -6.38 -32.75
C LYS A 597 20.63 -6.98 -31.88
N LEU A 598 20.45 -6.47 -30.66
CA LEU A 598 19.45 -6.95 -29.72
C LEU A 598 18.03 -6.53 -30.17
N ARG A 599 17.41 -7.34 -31.03
CA ARG A 599 16.05 -7.12 -31.58
C ARG A 599 14.98 -6.94 -30.49
N GLU A 600 15.23 -7.47 -29.29
CA GLU A 600 14.34 -7.32 -28.14
C GLU A 600 14.35 -5.89 -27.58
N LEU A 601 15.47 -5.17 -27.66
CA LEU A 601 15.64 -3.81 -27.11
C LEU A 601 15.47 -2.70 -28.17
N MET A 602 15.57 -3.04 -29.46
CA MET A 602 15.37 -2.10 -30.57
C MET A 602 13.88 -1.74 -30.73
N GLY A 603 13.49 -0.50 -30.43
CA GLY A 603 12.13 -0.01 -30.69
C GLY A 603 11.64 1.18 -29.87
N MET A 604 12.16 1.41 -28.65
CA MET A 604 11.73 2.54 -27.80
C MET A 604 12.21 3.91 -28.32
N GLY A 605 13.20 3.95 -29.21
CA GLY A 605 13.85 5.18 -29.71
C GLY A 605 13.19 5.87 -30.91
N LYS A 606 12.02 5.44 -31.39
CA LYS A 606 11.33 6.06 -32.54
C LYS A 606 10.23 7.08 -32.19
N ASN A 607 10.17 7.57 -30.95
CA ASN A 607 9.53 8.86 -30.69
C ASN A 607 10.50 9.97 -31.07
N LYS A 608 10.61 10.19 -32.39
CA LYS A 608 11.39 11.26 -32.99
C LYS A 608 11.08 12.58 -32.29
N VAL A 609 12.12 13.15 -31.72
CA VAL A 609 12.45 14.57 -31.83
C VAL A 609 12.09 15.04 -33.25
N ARG A 610 10.87 15.55 -33.42
CA ARG A 610 10.50 16.39 -34.54
C ARG A 610 9.76 17.57 -33.95
N GLY A 611 10.52 18.63 -33.68
CA GLY A 611 9.95 19.95 -33.48
C GLY A 611 9.04 20.28 -34.66
N LYS A 612 7.74 20.35 -34.39
CA LYS A 612 6.75 21.23 -35.01
C LYS A 612 5.45 21.07 -34.22
N GLY A 613 4.94 22.19 -33.72
CA GLY A 613 3.92 22.25 -32.70
C GLY A 613 2.65 21.46 -33.02
N PHE A 614 2.17 20.74 -32.02
CA PHE A 614 0.76 20.39 -31.93
C PHE A 614 0.08 21.48 -31.10
N VAL A 615 -0.46 22.48 -31.79
CA VAL A 615 -1.61 23.21 -31.28
C VAL A 615 -2.76 22.21 -31.27
N SER A 616 -3.15 21.75 -30.08
CA SER A 616 -4.42 21.07 -29.91
C SER A 616 -5.52 22.10 -30.14
N GLN A 617 -6.20 22.03 -31.28
CA GLN A 617 -7.58 22.47 -31.36
C GLN A 617 -8.41 21.51 -30.50
N SER A 618 -8.46 21.77 -29.19
CA SER A 618 -9.48 21.26 -28.31
C SER A 618 -10.36 22.43 -27.90
N GLY A 619 -11.64 22.32 -28.22
CA GLY A 619 -12.66 23.27 -27.77
C GLY A 619 -12.64 23.41 -26.25
N THR A 620 -12.56 24.65 -25.81
CA THR A 620 -12.99 25.19 -24.51
C THR A 620 -13.45 24.15 -23.46
N ARG A 621 -12.50 23.63 -22.69
CA ARG A 621 -12.70 23.28 -21.27
C ARG A 621 -11.52 23.83 -20.48
N LYS A 622 -11.83 24.72 -19.52
CA LYS A 622 -10.87 25.30 -18.58
C LYS A 622 -10.16 24.15 -17.83
N VAL A 623 -8.84 24.08 -17.94
CA VAL A 623 -7.98 23.07 -17.32
C VAL A 623 -7.51 23.54 -15.94
N ASN A 624 -7.63 22.66 -14.94
CA ASN A 624 -7.09 22.80 -13.60
C ASN A 624 -5.57 22.60 -13.61
N HIS A 625 -4.79 23.68 -13.56
CA HIS A 625 -3.32 23.63 -13.53
C HIS A 625 -2.70 22.98 -12.27
N LEU A 626 -3.50 22.69 -11.23
CA LEU A 626 -3.02 22.11 -9.96
C LEU A 626 -3.06 20.57 -9.90
N GLU A 627 -3.84 19.90 -10.76
CA GLU A 627 -3.90 18.44 -10.79
C GLU A 627 -2.72 17.87 -11.59
N ASP A 628 -2.37 18.50 -12.71
CA ASP A 628 -1.26 18.05 -13.56
C ASP A 628 0.11 18.13 -12.86
N THR A 629 0.36 19.16 -12.04
CA THR A 629 1.62 19.27 -11.29
C THR A 629 1.75 18.21 -10.18
N LYS A 630 0.67 17.91 -9.47
CA LYS A 630 0.66 16.83 -8.46
C LYS A 630 0.91 15.46 -9.08
N THR A 631 0.32 15.19 -10.25
CA THR A 631 0.54 13.91 -10.94
C THR A 631 1.99 13.71 -11.38
N LEU A 632 2.69 14.79 -11.75
CA LEU A 632 4.11 14.71 -12.13
C LEU A 632 5.02 14.48 -10.91
N GLU A 633 4.76 15.14 -9.78
CA GLU A 633 5.49 14.91 -8.53
C GLU A 633 5.29 13.47 -8.01
N GLU A 634 4.07 12.94 -8.10
CA GLU A 634 3.76 11.55 -7.75
C GLU A 634 4.51 10.55 -8.66
N GLU A 635 4.56 10.80 -9.97
CA GLU A 635 5.31 9.96 -10.92
C GLU A 635 6.82 10.00 -10.65
N GLU A 636 7.38 11.17 -10.33
CA GLU A 636 8.80 11.31 -9.98
C GLU A 636 9.14 10.54 -8.69
N ASN A 637 8.30 10.67 -7.66
CA ASN A 637 8.46 9.94 -6.40
C ASN A 637 8.42 8.41 -6.60
N LEU A 638 7.49 7.92 -7.41
CA LEU A 638 7.41 6.50 -7.76
C LEU A 638 8.69 6.00 -8.45
N LEU A 639 9.27 6.80 -9.33
CA LEU A 639 10.51 6.44 -10.05
C LEU A 639 11.75 6.53 -9.16
N THR A 640 11.78 7.44 -8.18
CA THR A 640 12.84 7.46 -7.17
C THR A 640 12.77 6.24 -6.25
N ASP A 641 11.55 5.82 -5.87
CA ASP A 641 11.31 4.63 -5.04
C ASP A 641 11.71 3.33 -5.77
N CYS A 642 11.72 3.33 -7.11
CA CYS A 642 12.16 2.19 -7.92
C CYS A 642 13.68 1.95 -7.84
N LYS A 643 14.51 2.95 -7.52
CA LYS A 643 15.99 2.81 -7.60
C LYS A 643 16.51 1.72 -6.68
N LEU A 644 15.98 1.62 -5.45
CA LEU A 644 16.39 0.60 -4.47
C LEU A 644 16.02 -0.83 -4.91
N PRO A 645 14.75 -1.13 -5.26
CA PRO A 645 14.37 -2.41 -5.84
C PRO A 645 15.15 -2.78 -7.11
N LEU A 646 15.39 -1.82 -8.01
CA LEU A 646 16.19 -2.05 -9.23
C LEU A 646 17.62 -2.45 -8.90
N SER A 647 18.28 -1.74 -7.97
CA SER A 647 19.63 -2.10 -7.54
C SER A 647 19.67 -3.51 -6.95
N ARG A 648 18.70 -3.89 -6.12
CA ARG A 648 18.60 -5.25 -5.58
C ARG A 648 18.38 -6.31 -6.65
N ILE A 649 17.56 -6.05 -7.68
CA ILE A 649 17.39 -6.96 -8.82
C ILE A 649 18.72 -7.19 -9.54
N ILE A 650 19.52 -6.14 -9.74
CA ILE A 650 20.83 -6.22 -10.40
C ILE A 650 21.78 -7.16 -9.66
N LEU A 651 21.70 -7.24 -8.32
CA LEU A 651 22.52 -8.17 -7.52
C LEU A 651 22.25 -9.65 -7.83
N HIS A 652 21.13 -9.98 -8.48
CA HIS A 652 20.80 -11.34 -8.93
C HIS A 652 21.25 -11.64 -10.37
N TRP A 653 21.88 -10.67 -11.06
CA TRP A 653 22.46 -10.88 -12.39
C TRP A 653 23.85 -11.51 -12.30
N GLU A 654 24.14 -12.45 -13.20
CA GLU A 654 25.46 -13.08 -13.36
C GLU A 654 25.80 -13.23 -14.85
N PRO A 655 27.09 -13.13 -15.22
CA PRO A 655 27.51 -13.33 -16.60
C PRO A 655 27.39 -14.81 -16.98
N ALA A 656 26.35 -15.15 -17.75
CA ALA A 656 26.18 -16.48 -18.31
C ALA A 656 26.99 -16.62 -19.61
N PHE A 657 28.18 -17.22 -19.52
CA PHE A 657 28.99 -17.55 -20.69
C PHE A 657 28.45 -18.83 -21.34
N GLN A 658 27.58 -18.70 -22.35
CA GLN A 658 27.16 -19.86 -23.12
C GLN A 658 28.30 -20.31 -24.04
N PRO A 659 28.78 -21.56 -23.96
CA PRO A 659 29.92 -22.03 -24.75
C PRO A 659 29.64 -22.11 -26.27
N SER A 660 28.38 -21.95 -26.69
CA SER A 660 27.92 -22.08 -28.08
C SER A 660 27.85 -20.78 -28.89
N GLU A 661 28.06 -19.60 -28.29
CA GLU A 661 27.97 -18.31 -29.02
C GLU A 661 29.16 -17.36 -28.73
N PRO A 662 30.02 -17.04 -29.73
CA PRO A 662 31.17 -16.15 -29.55
C PRO A 662 30.80 -14.68 -29.26
N GLN A 663 29.55 -14.27 -29.54
CA GLN A 663 29.04 -12.90 -29.27
C GLN A 663 28.49 -12.72 -27.84
N SER A 664 28.33 -13.81 -27.07
CA SER A 664 27.78 -13.74 -25.70
C SER A 664 28.74 -13.11 -24.68
N VAL A 665 30.06 -13.26 -24.91
CA VAL A 665 31.11 -12.84 -23.98
C VAL A 665 31.30 -11.31 -23.94
N PRO A 666 31.38 -10.58 -25.09
CA PRO A 666 31.54 -9.12 -25.06
C PRO A 666 30.30 -8.40 -24.52
N LEU A 667 29.09 -8.87 -24.88
CA LEU A 667 27.84 -8.32 -24.37
C LEU A 667 27.75 -8.42 -22.83
N ALA A 668 28.15 -9.56 -22.26
CA ALA A 668 28.15 -9.74 -20.81
C ALA A 668 29.12 -8.77 -20.11
N ASN A 669 30.28 -8.49 -20.70
CA ASN A 669 31.24 -7.54 -20.15
C ASN A 669 30.71 -6.10 -20.16
N ASP A 670 30.14 -5.67 -21.29
CA ASP A 670 29.60 -4.32 -21.42
C ASP A 670 28.34 -4.12 -20.55
N THR A 671 27.53 -5.18 -20.40
CA THR A 671 26.39 -5.19 -19.48
C THR A 671 26.87 -5.08 -18.02
N ALA A 672 27.87 -5.89 -17.62
CA ALA A 672 28.46 -5.81 -16.28
C ALA A 672 29.00 -4.41 -15.97
N HIS A 673 29.67 -3.79 -16.94
CA HIS A 673 30.19 -2.43 -16.83
C HIS A 673 29.06 -1.41 -16.56
N LEU A 674 28.00 -1.45 -17.38
CA LEU A 674 26.86 -0.53 -17.24
C LEU A 674 26.11 -0.72 -15.91
N LEU A 675 25.82 -1.97 -15.54
CA LEU A 675 25.13 -2.31 -14.28
C LEU A 675 25.94 -1.86 -13.06
N THR A 676 27.26 -2.04 -13.10
CA THR A 676 28.18 -1.60 -12.05
C THR A 676 28.18 -0.08 -11.93
N LYS A 677 28.34 0.63 -13.05
CA LYS A 677 28.34 2.09 -13.10
C LYS A 677 27.06 2.69 -12.52
N TRP A 678 25.90 2.18 -12.95
CA TRP A 678 24.61 2.67 -12.48
C TRP A 678 24.40 2.40 -10.97
N SER A 679 24.72 1.20 -10.51
CA SER A 679 24.53 0.80 -9.10
C SER A 679 25.42 1.58 -8.14
N LEU A 680 26.69 1.82 -8.51
CA LEU A 680 27.62 2.64 -7.74
C LEU A 680 27.16 4.09 -7.67
N ARG A 681 26.78 4.67 -8.81
CA ARG A 681 26.33 6.06 -8.87
C ARG A 681 25.12 6.30 -7.98
N TRP A 682 24.17 5.36 -7.97
CA TRP A 682 23.01 5.42 -7.10
C TRP A 682 23.38 5.40 -5.60
N LEU A 683 24.30 4.52 -5.18
CA LEU A 683 24.74 4.47 -3.79
C LEU A 683 25.50 5.72 -3.34
N VAL A 684 26.21 6.39 -4.26
CA VAL A 684 26.86 7.68 -3.99
C VAL A 684 25.83 8.80 -3.76
N GLU A 685 24.73 8.79 -4.52
CA GLU A 685 23.67 9.81 -4.45
C GLU A 685 22.76 9.70 -3.21
N VAL A 686 22.71 8.52 -2.57
CA VAL A 686 21.83 8.23 -1.43
C VAL A 686 22.62 8.24 -0.11
N THR A 687 21.93 8.45 1.01
CA THR A 687 22.53 8.33 2.36
C THR A 687 23.20 6.97 2.54
N TYR A 688 24.45 6.97 3.03
CA TYR A 688 25.24 5.76 3.20
C TYR A 688 24.57 4.74 4.11
N ASP A 689 24.49 3.48 3.65
CA ASP A 689 23.99 2.33 4.40
C ASP A 689 24.97 1.16 4.27
N ALA A 690 25.54 0.73 5.41
CA ALA A 690 26.61 -0.26 5.43
C ALA A 690 26.18 -1.64 4.91
N ASN A 691 24.91 -2.02 5.06
CA ASN A 691 24.40 -3.31 4.62
C ASN A 691 24.20 -3.34 3.10
N ARG A 692 23.60 -2.28 2.52
CA ARG A 692 23.44 -2.12 1.07
C ARG A 692 24.79 -2.10 0.36
N THR A 693 25.76 -1.36 0.91
CA THR A 693 27.12 -1.34 0.38
C THR A 693 27.76 -2.72 0.44
N LYS A 694 27.61 -3.46 1.55
CA LYS A 694 28.12 -4.83 1.68
C LYS A 694 27.53 -5.78 0.64
N GLU A 695 26.21 -5.73 0.42
CA GLU A 695 25.52 -6.54 -0.60
C GLU A 695 26.07 -6.28 -2.00
N LEU A 696 26.26 -5.01 -2.38
CA LEU A 696 26.86 -4.65 -3.67
C LEU A 696 28.31 -5.13 -3.78
N LEU A 697 29.11 -4.98 -2.72
CA LEU A 697 30.52 -5.40 -2.73
C LEU A 697 30.66 -6.92 -2.92
N LEU A 698 29.82 -7.72 -2.26
CA LEU A 698 29.79 -9.17 -2.47
C LEU A 698 29.43 -9.54 -3.91
N TRP A 699 28.51 -8.78 -4.52
CA TRP A 699 28.18 -8.94 -5.93
C TRP A 699 29.33 -8.52 -6.86
N LEU A 700 29.99 -7.38 -6.59
CA LEU A 700 31.15 -6.91 -7.35
C LEU A 700 32.31 -7.89 -7.28
N GLU A 701 32.60 -8.45 -6.11
CA GLU A 701 33.61 -9.49 -5.95
C GLU A 701 33.30 -10.69 -6.84
N LYS A 702 32.04 -11.13 -6.83
CA LYS A 702 31.58 -12.29 -7.60
C LYS A 702 31.57 -12.05 -9.12
N VAL A 703 31.12 -10.88 -9.57
CA VAL A 703 30.82 -10.59 -10.98
C VAL A 703 31.97 -9.86 -11.69
N VAL A 704 32.67 -8.98 -10.99
CA VAL A 704 33.74 -8.15 -11.58
C VAL A 704 35.12 -8.70 -11.22
N VAL A 705 35.38 -9.01 -9.95
CA VAL A 705 36.72 -9.38 -9.48
C VAL A 705 37.10 -10.82 -9.84
N LYS A 706 36.23 -11.80 -9.56
CA LYS A 706 36.51 -13.20 -9.90
C LYS A 706 36.67 -13.43 -11.41
N PRO A 707 35.81 -12.86 -12.29
CA PRO A 707 35.99 -12.96 -13.73
C PRO A 707 37.00 -11.89 -14.20
N ARG A 708 38.30 -12.23 -14.19
CA ARG A 708 39.41 -11.29 -14.50
C ARG A 708 39.29 -10.51 -15.82
N ARG A 709 38.38 -10.90 -16.73
CA ARG A 709 38.15 -10.28 -18.03
C ARG A 709 37.34 -8.98 -17.96
N ILE A 710 36.46 -8.81 -16.97
CA ILE A 710 35.60 -7.62 -16.80
C ILE A 710 36.38 -6.45 -16.18
N LEU A 711 37.41 -6.77 -15.39
CA LEU A 711 38.29 -5.82 -14.70
C LEU A 711 38.87 -4.74 -15.64
N LYS A 712 39.31 -5.12 -16.84
CA LYS A 712 39.94 -4.17 -17.78
C LYS A 712 38.98 -3.09 -18.28
N VAL A 713 37.71 -3.43 -18.53
CA VAL A 713 36.69 -2.47 -19.01
C VAL A 713 36.32 -1.52 -17.88
N VAL A 714 36.08 -2.05 -16.67
CA VAL A 714 35.76 -1.27 -15.47
C VAL A 714 36.89 -0.31 -15.09
N MET A 715 38.15 -0.71 -15.28
CA MET A 715 39.33 0.12 -15.01
C MET A 715 39.66 1.17 -16.07
N GLN A 716 38.95 1.21 -17.20
CA GLN A 716 39.11 2.27 -18.20
C GLN A 716 38.12 3.43 -17.98
N ASP A 717 37.05 3.26 -17.21
CA ASP A 717 36.06 4.31 -16.92
C ASP A 717 36.48 5.15 -15.69
N PHE A 718 36.89 6.40 -15.95
CA PHE A 718 37.29 7.36 -14.92
C PHE A 718 36.16 7.73 -13.95
N GLY A 719 34.91 7.76 -14.42
CA GLY A 719 33.75 8.09 -13.58
C GLY A 719 33.47 7.00 -12.56
N LEU A 720 33.56 5.73 -13.00
CA LEU A 720 33.37 4.56 -12.12
C LEU A 720 34.46 4.51 -11.04
N LYS A 721 35.72 4.83 -11.38
CA LYS A 721 36.81 4.96 -10.40
C LYS A 721 36.52 6.03 -9.35
N ALA A 722 36.01 7.20 -9.76
CA ALA A 722 35.65 8.27 -8.85
C ALA A 722 34.51 7.88 -7.91
N ASP A 723 33.45 7.24 -8.42
CA ASP A 723 32.32 6.76 -7.62
C ASP A 723 32.77 5.67 -6.60
N LEU A 724 33.68 4.75 -7.01
CA LEU A 724 34.27 3.75 -6.10
C LEU A 724 35.09 4.40 -4.98
N LEU A 725 35.92 5.38 -5.31
CA LEU A 725 36.72 6.14 -4.33
C LEU A 725 35.84 6.89 -3.34
N GLN A 726 34.78 7.53 -3.83
CA GLN A 726 33.85 8.27 -2.99
C GLN A 726 33.08 7.35 -2.02
N LEU A 727 32.59 6.21 -2.51
CA LEU A 727 31.97 5.18 -1.65
C LEU A 727 32.95 4.58 -0.65
N PHE A 728 34.19 4.35 -1.05
CA PHE A 728 35.25 3.87 -0.17
C PHE A 728 35.47 4.87 0.97
N HIS A 729 35.57 6.16 0.67
CA HIS A 729 35.70 7.21 1.68
C HIS A 729 34.51 7.24 2.65
N HIS A 730 33.27 7.26 2.14
CA HIS A 730 32.06 7.22 2.97
C HIS A 730 32.01 5.98 3.88
N SER A 731 32.48 4.82 3.39
CA SER A 731 32.52 3.58 4.18
C SER A 731 33.50 3.64 5.35
N PHE A 732 34.62 4.35 5.18
CA PHE A 732 35.59 4.58 6.23
C PHE A 732 35.12 5.66 7.23
N GLU A 733 34.51 6.75 6.75
CA GLU A 733 33.98 7.81 7.62
C GLU A 733 32.84 7.31 8.52
N ALA A 734 31.91 6.53 7.99
CA ALA A 734 30.78 5.98 8.75
C ALA A 734 31.21 5.03 9.89
N ARG A 735 32.41 4.43 9.80
CA ARG A 735 33.00 3.60 10.86
C ARG A 735 33.41 4.42 12.09
N HIS A 736 33.74 5.69 11.93
CA HIS A 736 34.09 6.56 13.08
C HIS A 736 32.87 6.97 13.93
N LEU A 737 31.66 6.83 13.38
CA LEU A 737 30.41 7.27 14.00
C LEU A 737 29.58 6.11 14.62
N SER A 738 29.86 4.85 14.26
CA SER A 738 29.06 3.69 14.67
C SER A 738 29.89 2.65 15.45
N SER A 739 29.44 2.27 16.64
CA SER A 739 30.09 1.27 17.52
C SER A 739 29.81 -0.18 17.12
N VAL A 740 29.42 -0.44 15.86
CA VAL A 740 28.82 -1.70 15.40
C VAL A 740 29.83 -2.54 14.60
N SER A 741 29.91 -3.84 14.89
CA SER A 741 30.85 -4.80 14.27
C SER A 741 30.69 -4.98 12.75
N THR A 742 29.50 -4.72 12.20
CA THR A 742 29.19 -4.91 10.77
C THR A 742 29.95 -3.95 9.85
N GLY A 743 30.31 -2.75 10.33
CA GLY A 743 31.05 -1.76 9.54
C GLY A 743 32.49 -2.19 9.23
N ALA A 744 33.14 -2.94 10.13
CA ALA A 744 34.51 -3.41 9.95
C ALA A 744 34.61 -4.47 8.84
N GLU A 745 33.65 -5.40 8.76
CA GLU A 745 33.60 -6.43 7.71
C GLU A 745 33.38 -5.82 6.32
N THR A 746 32.49 -4.84 6.20
CA THR A 746 32.23 -4.14 4.92
C THR A 746 33.47 -3.41 4.44
N VAL A 747 34.16 -2.71 5.34
CA VAL A 747 35.41 -2.00 5.04
C VAL A 747 36.52 -2.97 4.62
N GLN A 748 36.67 -4.11 5.28
CA GLN A 748 37.63 -5.14 4.89
C GLN A 748 37.35 -5.69 3.48
N LEU A 749 36.09 -6.04 3.21
CA LEU A 749 35.67 -6.53 1.90
C LEU A 749 35.93 -5.49 0.80
N PHE A 750 35.58 -4.22 1.07
CA PHE A 750 35.81 -3.13 0.11
C PHE A 750 37.30 -2.94 -0.15
N THR A 751 38.12 -2.97 0.91
CA THR A 751 39.58 -2.85 0.83
C THR A 751 40.18 -3.97 -0.04
N ASN A 752 39.75 -5.22 0.17
CA ASN A 752 40.21 -6.35 -0.64
C ASN A 752 39.85 -6.21 -2.13
N ILE A 753 38.64 -5.71 -2.42
CA ILE A 753 38.19 -5.45 -3.79
C ILE A 753 39.03 -4.34 -4.44
N MET A 754 39.30 -3.26 -3.71
CA MET A 754 40.12 -2.13 -4.19
C MET A 754 41.57 -2.56 -4.47
N ILE A 755 42.16 -3.42 -3.63
CA ILE A 755 43.48 -4.03 -3.89
C ILE A 755 43.41 -4.89 -5.16
N SER A 756 42.46 -5.80 -5.24
CA SER A 756 42.33 -6.72 -6.39
C SER A 756 42.16 -5.98 -7.72
N LEU A 757 41.47 -4.83 -7.70
CA LEU A 757 41.32 -3.94 -8.84
C LEU A 757 42.64 -3.22 -9.19
N LEU A 758 43.41 -2.76 -8.20
CA LEU A 758 44.75 -2.15 -8.42
C LEU A 758 45.75 -3.15 -9.00
N GLU A 759 45.76 -4.38 -8.50
CA GLU A 759 46.66 -5.46 -8.96
C GLU A 759 46.48 -5.83 -10.44
N THR A 760 45.40 -5.36 -11.08
CA THR A 760 45.21 -5.51 -12.54
C THR A 760 45.88 -4.44 -13.40
N GLN A 761 46.38 -3.36 -12.79
CA GLN A 761 47.11 -2.31 -13.50
C GLN A 761 48.59 -2.66 -13.60
N GLU A 762 49.18 -2.48 -14.78
CA GLU A 762 50.58 -2.89 -15.05
C GLU A 762 51.63 -1.98 -14.36
N ASN A 763 51.23 -0.86 -13.76
CA ASN A 763 52.10 0.14 -13.12
C ASN A 763 51.87 0.22 -11.60
N LEU A 764 52.36 -0.77 -10.85
CA LEU A 764 52.32 -0.75 -9.37
C LEU A 764 53.70 -0.42 -8.78
N PRO A 765 53.76 0.31 -7.65
CA PRO A 765 55.03 0.55 -6.96
C PRO A 765 55.69 -0.76 -6.50
N GLU A 766 57.01 -0.86 -6.54
CA GLU A 766 57.77 -2.08 -6.17
C GLU A 766 57.46 -2.57 -4.74
N PHE A 767 57.18 -1.65 -3.83
CA PHE A 767 56.85 -1.92 -2.42
C PHE A 767 55.37 -2.26 -2.17
N HIS A 768 54.52 -2.36 -3.20
CA HIS A 768 53.07 -2.59 -3.06
C HIS A 768 52.74 -3.86 -2.26
N GLN A 769 53.39 -4.98 -2.58
CA GLN A 769 53.20 -6.24 -1.87
C GLN A 769 53.73 -6.19 -0.41
N GLY A 770 54.79 -5.42 -0.17
CA GLY A 770 55.31 -5.18 1.18
C GLY A 770 54.35 -4.36 2.06
N VAL A 771 53.74 -3.31 1.50
CA VAL A 771 52.74 -2.50 2.22
C VAL A 771 51.48 -3.29 2.55
N ILE A 772 50.99 -4.12 1.62
CA ILE A 772 49.82 -4.97 1.85
C ILE A 772 50.08 -5.99 2.96
N SER A 773 51.20 -6.72 2.87
CA SER A 773 51.55 -7.74 3.87
C SER A 773 51.80 -7.16 5.26
N ALA A 774 52.37 -5.96 5.37
CA ALA A 774 52.55 -5.27 6.65
C ALA A 774 51.22 -4.80 7.28
N CYS A 775 50.25 -4.40 6.45
CA CYS A 775 48.96 -3.86 6.92
C CYS A 775 47.87 -4.93 7.11
N LEU A 776 47.98 -6.12 6.51
CA LEU A 776 47.02 -7.22 6.64
C LEU A 776 47.68 -8.50 7.20
N PRO A 777 48.15 -8.51 8.47
CA PRO A 777 48.78 -9.69 9.06
C PRO A 777 47.75 -10.80 9.39
N GLU A 778 48.02 -12.04 8.99
CA GLU A 778 47.09 -13.19 9.11
C GLU A 778 46.74 -13.62 10.56
N HIS A 779 47.54 -13.23 11.56
CA HIS A 779 47.46 -13.78 12.92
C HIS A 779 47.20 -12.76 14.04
N ASP A 780 47.09 -11.45 13.78
CA ASP A 780 47.02 -10.42 14.83
C ASP A 780 45.81 -9.48 14.68
N GLN A 781 44.68 -9.87 15.30
CA GLN A 781 43.44 -9.08 15.34
C GLN A 781 43.63 -7.69 15.97
N SER A 782 44.64 -7.50 16.81
CA SER A 782 44.91 -6.22 17.48
C SER A 782 45.52 -5.16 16.57
N LYS A 783 46.17 -5.60 15.48
CA LYS A 783 46.77 -4.74 14.44
C LYS A 783 45.88 -4.53 13.22
N HIS A 784 44.86 -5.37 13.05
CA HIS A 784 44.01 -5.38 11.86
C HIS A 784 43.30 -4.04 11.59
N GLU A 785 42.79 -3.36 12.62
CA GLU A 785 42.15 -2.05 12.46
C GLU A 785 43.12 -0.94 12.08
N ALA A 786 44.30 -0.94 12.71
CA ALA A 786 45.38 0.00 12.40
C ALA A 786 45.90 -0.19 10.97
N GLY A 787 45.99 -1.45 10.53
CA GLY A 787 46.35 -1.84 9.18
C GLY A 787 45.35 -1.36 8.13
N LEU A 788 44.06 -1.58 8.34
CA LEU A 788 43.00 -1.09 7.45
C LEU A 788 43.03 0.44 7.28
N PHE A 789 43.31 1.19 8.35
CA PHE A 789 43.42 2.65 8.30
C PHE A 789 44.64 3.15 7.51
N LEU A 790 45.80 2.50 7.66
CA LEU A 790 46.97 2.83 6.86
C LEU A 790 46.75 2.46 5.39
N LEU A 791 46.14 1.31 5.16
CA LEU A 791 45.90 0.80 3.82
C LEU A 791 44.87 1.63 3.07
N SER A 792 43.88 2.22 3.75
CA SER A 792 42.94 3.16 3.12
C SER A 792 43.63 4.42 2.61
N SER A 793 44.60 4.95 3.37
CA SER A 793 45.38 6.13 2.98
C SER A 793 46.28 5.82 1.78
N TYR A 794 46.89 4.64 1.77
CA TYR A 794 47.70 4.15 0.66
C TYR A 794 46.87 3.90 -0.62
N ILE A 795 45.73 3.20 -0.50
CA ILE A 795 44.81 2.95 -1.61
C ILE A 795 44.29 4.28 -2.17
N HIS A 796 43.88 5.22 -1.32
CA HIS A 796 43.34 6.50 -1.76
C HIS A 796 44.35 7.26 -2.64
N GLU A 797 45.63 7.29 -2.26
CA GLU A 797 46.67 7.95 -3.04
C GLU A 797 46.91 7.26 -4.40
N LEU A 798 47.00 5.93 -4.43
CA LEU A 798 47.19 5.19 -5.68
C LEU A 798 46.01 5.30 -6.64
N TRP A 799 44.78 5.24 -6.12
CA TRP A 799 43.58 5.39 -6.94
C TRP A 799 43.36 6.81 -7.45
N SER A 800 43.94 7.82 -6.80
CA SER A 800 43.90 9.22 -7.27
C SER A 800 44.77 9.48 -8.51
N GLY A 801 45.54 8.48 -8.98
CA GLY A 801 46.36 8.55 -10.19
C GLY A 801 47.82 8.96 -9.93
N ALA A 802 48.27 8.94 -8.67
CA ALA A 802 49.67 9.20 -8.34
C ALA A 802 50.58 8.05 -8.83
N SER A 803 51.70 8.39 -9.48
CA SER A 803 52.70 7.42 -9.96
C SER A 803 53.53 6.79 -8.83
N SER A 804 53.50 7.37 -7.62
CA SER A 804 54.16 6.86 -6.43
C SER A 804 53.41 7.33 -5.17
N ALA A 805 53.37 6.50 -4.13
CA ALA A 805 52.65 6.79 -2.88
C ALA A 805 53.47 7.68 -1.91
N GLN A 806 53.91 8.86 -2.38
CA GLN A 806 54.82 9.74 -1.63
C GLN A 806 54.17 10.41 -0.42
N LEU A 807 52.88 10.74 -0.48
CA LEU A 807 52.14 11.34 0.65
C LEU A 807 51.94 10.31 1.76
N PHE A 808 51.61 9.07 1.39
CA PHE A 808 51.55 7.93 2.31
C PHE A 808 52.91 7.66 2.95
N LEU A 809 53.99 7.57 2.15
CA LEU A 809 55.33 7.37 2.69
C LEU A 809 55.79 8.54 3.57
N SER A 810 55.39 9.77 3.24
CA SER A 810 55.62 10.96 4.09
C SER A 810 54.87 10.85 5.40
N HIS A 811 53.62 10.40 5.39
CA HIS A 811 52.81 10.13 6.59
C HIS A 811 53.45 9.03 7.46
N VAL A 812 53.85 7.91 6.85
CA VAL A 812 54.56 6.81 7.52
C VAL A 812 55.86 7.33 8.16
N SER A 813 56.66 8.13 7.44
CA SER A 813 57.89 8.72 7.97
C SER A 813 57.64 9.73 9.11
N LEU A 814 56.53 10.47 9.08
CA LEU A 814 56.16 11.42 10.12
C LEU A 814 55.75 10.68 11.41
N VAL A 815 54.95 9.62 11.27
CA VAL A 815 54.49 8.78 12.38
C VAL A 815 55.67 8.11 13.08
N THR A 816 56.71 7.68 12.35
CA THR A 816 57.91 7.05 12.92
C THR A 816 58.95 8.06 13.45
N ARG A 817 59.01 9.28 12.88
CA ARG A 817 59.91 10.37 13.35
C ARG A 817 59.46 11.03 14.66
N THR A 818 58.19 10.88 15.07
CA THR A 818 57.70 11.40 16.36
C THR A 818 58.29 10.65 17.56
N LYS A 819 59.54 10.97 17.91
CA LYS A 819 60.16 10.54 19.19
C LYS A 819 59.30 11.04 20.34
N SER A 820 58.89 10.13 21.23
CA SER A 820 58.19 10.47 22.47
C SER A 820 59.08 11.31 23.38
N LYS A 821 59.01 12.63 23.28
CA LYS A 821 59.30 13.48 24.44
C LYS A 821 58.07 13.40 25.36
N GLY A 822 58.31 13.06 26.61
CA GLY A 822 57.36 12.40 27.49
C GLY A 822 56.01 13.09 27.66
N GLN A 823 54.94 12.30 27.54
CA GLN A 823 53.67 12.56 28.20
C GLN A 823 53.11 11.24 28.71
N LYS A 824 52.99 11.15 30.04
CA LYS A 824 52.23 10.11 30.76
C LYS A 824 50.74 10.38 30.51
N GLY A 825 50.23 9.89 29.39
CA GLY A 825 48.81 9.79 29.09
C GLY A 825 48.56 8.44 28.43
N SER A 826 47.52 7.74 28.84
CA SER A 826 47.12 6.43 28.32
C SER A 826 47.07 6.43 26.79
N LYS A 827 48.14 5.98 26.13
CA LYS A 827 48.16 5.81 24.68
C LYS A 827 47.11 4.76 24.33
N THR A 828 46.20 5.10 23.43
CA THR A 828 45.21 4.14 22.94
C THR A 828 45.93 2.99 22.23
N LYS A 829 45.48 1.74 22.44
CA LYS A 829 46.10 0.53 21.85
C LYS A 829 46.31 0.67 20.32
N SER A 830 45.37 1.34 19.63
CA SER A 830 45.41 1.65 18.20
C SER A 830 46.65 2.46 17.75
N GLN A 831 47.05 3.51 18.49
CA GLN A 831 48.23 4.32 18.12
C GLN A 831 49.55 3.53 18.22
N THR A 832 49.59 2.54 19.09
CA THR A 832 50.77 1.68 19.27
C THR A 832 50.88 0.67 18.13
N ALA A 833 49.74 0.13 17.67
CA ALA A 833 49.66 -0.75 16.50
C ALA A 833 50.02 -0.04 15.18
N ILE A 834 49.51 1.19 14.95
CA ILE A 834 49.82 2.00 13.75
C ILE A 834 51.34 2.22 13.63
N ARG A 835 52.02 2.58 14.73
CA ARG A 835 53.48 2.79 14.73
C ARG A 835 54.27 1.52 14.42
N ALA A 836 53.82 0.37 14.92
CA ALA A 836 54.48 -0.90 14.63
C ALA A 836 54.43 -1.20 13.12
N ILE A 837 53.25 -1.09 12.51
CA ILE A 837 53.05 -1.32 11.07
C ILE A 837 53.88 -0.32 10.23
N CYS A 838 53.90 0.97 10.61
CA CYS A 838 54.71 1.97 9.92
C CYS A 838 56.22 1.67 9.99
N ASN A 839 56.72 1.11 11.09
CA ASN A 839 58.13 0.69 11.17
C ASN A 839 58.42 -0.50 10.25
N ASP A 840 57.49 -1.46 10.17
CA ASP A 840 57.60 -2.62 9.28
C ASP A 840 57.63 -2.18 7.80
N ILE A 841 56.78 -1.21 7.42
CA ILE A 841 56.77 -0.63 6.07
C ILE A 841 58.09 0.09 5.75
N ILE A 842 58.63 0.90 6.68
CA ILE A 842 59.90 1.61 6.45
C ILE A 842 61.05 0.63 6.24
N ALA A 843 61.11 -0.44 7.03
CA ALA A 843 62.14 -1.47 6.92
C ALA A 843 62.10 -2.25 5.59
N MET A 844 60.97 -2.21 4.88
CA MET A 844 60.83 -2.81 3.54
C MET A 844 61.12 -1.82 2.41
N THR A 845 61.03 -0.51 2.67
CA THR A 845 61.28 0.56 1.69
C THR A 845 62.72 1.11 1.72
N SER A 846 63.49 0.75 2.76
CA SER A 846 64.93 0.98 2.88
C SER A 846 65.72 -0.15 2.26
#